data_AF-R1AQU1-F1
#
_entry.id   AF-R1AQU1-F1
#
_cell.length_a   1.000
_cell.length_b   1.000
_cell.length_c   1.000
_cell.angle_alpha   90.00
_cell.angle_beta   90.00
_cell.angle_gamma   90.00
#
_symmetry.space_group_name_H-M   'P 1'
#
loop_
_entity.id
_entity.type
_entity.pdbx_description
1 polymer ?
#
loop_
_entity_poly.entity_id
_entity_poly.type
_entity_poly.pdbx_seq_one_letter_code
_entity_poly.pdbx_strand_id
1 'polypeptide(L)'
;MVTNITTNRLINEKSPYLLQHAHNPVDWYPWSEKAFEKAKMEDKPVFLSIGYSTCHWCHVMERESFEDEKVAEILNEHFISIKADREERPDIDNIYMNFCQAMTGHGGWPLTIIMTPDKKPFFAGTYIPKKSKYGRKGLIELLTKVKEMWHNEKNTLINSSNQILNAIKNSIETKKTEDIGEETVHRTYNEFDIFYDSLYGGFGQSPKFPTPHNLLFLLRYYKAYGKKTALEMVEKTLVSMYKGGIFDHVGYGFARYSVDNKWLVPHFEKMLYDNALLAIAYTEAYQVTGNNLFKEIVEKIFTYVFREMMSEEGGFYSALDADSEGEEGKFYLWTVEEIESVLGEEDGKLYCKYYDISERGNFEGKNIPNLIKTNLKNIEKDKELKNKLESLNKKLYNYRERRVHPHKDDKILTAWNGLMIAALSIASRVFNNEEYKDSAEKAVDFIYNKLISEDGRLLARYRDGEAAYNAYLDDYAFLTWGLMELYTTTFKVEYLEKAIELTESMIELFWDEGHGGFYLNGKDSEQLVVRPKEVYDGAIPSGNSVAALNMLKLSKMIGDTKLEEKVDIIFKVFANKVKKAPNGYSYFMLAVLFSNVSVKEIVIVGDKEDTKEMLKILNKRFLPFATVVLNTGNHRLYHIAPFTKNQEQINNKATAYICEDFTCNEPTNEIEVFKKLLEYKKDS
;
A
#
# COMPACT_ATOMS: atom_id res chain seq x y z
N MET A 1 10.42 -41.41 16.43
CA MET A 1 9.49 -41.10 17.54
C MET A 1 8.40 -40.25 16.93
N VAL A 2 7.14 -40.66 17.07
CA VAL A 2 5.99 -39.84 16.65
C VAL A 2 5.91 -38.72 17.68
N THR A 3 6.44 -37.55 17.35
CA THR A 3 6.16 -36.33 18.12
C THR A 3 4.66 -36.10 18.01
N ASN A 4 3.94 -36.11 19.13
CA ASN A 4 2.55 -35.68 19.14
C ASN A 4 2.53 -34.24 18.59
N ILE A 5 2.03 -34.07 17.37
CA ILE A 5 1.86 -32.74 16.78
C ILE A 5 0.68 -32.11 17.55
N THR A 6 1.01 -31.28 18.54
CA THR A 6 0.02 -30.46 19.25
C THR A 6 -0.70 -29.61 18.21
N THR A 7 -2.03 -29.56 18.26
CA THR A 7 -2.83 -28.77 17.34
C THR A 7 -3.75 -27.89 18.17
N ASN A 8 -3.63 -26.57 17.99
CA ASN A 8 -4.44 -25.58 18.67
C ASN A 8 -5.61 -25.12 17.78
N ARG A 9 -6.34 -24.08 18.20
CA ARG A 9 -7.60 -23.67 17.55
C ARG A 9 -7.39 -22.99 16.20
N LEU A 10 -6.18 -22.48 15.92
CA LEU A 10 -5.88 -21.77 14.68
C LEU A 10 -5.93 -22.68 13.44
N ILE A 11 -5.96 -24.01 13.60
CA ILE A 11 -6.12 -24.96 12.48
C ILE A 11 -7.43 -24.76 11.70
N ASN A 12 -8.41 -24.08 12.29
CA ASN A 12 -9.71 -23.80 11.65
C ASN A 12 -9.76 -22.42 10.97
N GLU A 13 -8.68 -21.63 11.06
CA GLU A 13 -8.61 -20.31 10.45
C GLU A 13 -8.28 -20.40 8.95
N LYS A 14 -8.61 -19.35 8.21
CA LYS A 14 -8.22 -19.24 6.80
C LYS A 14 -6.93 -18.46 6.59
N SER A 15 -6.57 -17.56 7.50
CA SER A 15 -5.33 -16.78 7.39
C SER A 15 -4.10 -17.71 7.31
N PRO A 16 -3.27 -17.59 6.25
CA PRO A 16 -1.98 -18.29 6.18
C PRO A 16 -1.11 -18.03 7.41
N TYR A 17 -1.09 -16.80 7.92
CA TYR A 17 -0.35 -16.44 9.13
C TYR A 17 -0.83 -17.23 10.36
N LEU A 18 -2.15 -17.31 10.57
CA LEU A 18 -2.69 -18.04 11.72
C LEU A 18 -2.46 -19.54 11.59
N LEU A 19 -2.62 -20.10 10.38
CA LEU A 19 -2.38 -21.51 10.10
C LEU A 19 -0.92 -21.93 10.32
N GLN A 20 0.05 -21.06 10.01
CA GLN A 20 1.47 -21.30 10.31
C GLN A 20 1.71 -21.59 11.80
N HIS A 21 0.90 -21.01 12.69
CA HIS A 21 1.01 -21.17 14.15
C HIS A 21 0.09 -22.27 14.75
N ALA A 22 -0.64 -23.01 13.92
CA ALA A 22 -1.65 -23.98 14.37
C ALA A 22 -1.06 -25.18 15.14
N HIS A 23 0.24 -25.44 14.96
CA HIS A 23 0.93 -26.57 15.57
C HIS A 23 1.88 -26.18 16.72
N ASN A 24 1.87 -24.92 17.13
CA ASN A 24 2.71 -24.45 18.22
C ASN A 24 2.18 -25.02 19.55
N PRO A 25 3.07 -25.32 20.52
CA PRO A 25 2.67 -25.80 21.85
C PRO A 25 1.88 -24.77 22.66
N VAL A 26 1.97 -23.48 22.30
CA VAL A 26 1.09 -22.43 22.85
C VAL A 26 -0.36 -22.68 22.40
N ASP A 27 -1.30 -22.68 23.35
CA ASP A 27 -2.74 -22.89 23.12
C ASP A 27 -3.38 -21.63 22.53
N TRP A 28 -3.04 -21.31 21.28
CA TRP A 28 -3.51 -20.12 20.60
C TRP A 28 -5.02 -20.12 20.36
N TYR A 29 -5.62 -18.95 20.57
CA TYR A 29 -6.95 -18.58 20.08
C TYR A 29 -6.81 -17.59 18.91
N PRO A 30 -7.73 -17.63 17.93
CA PRO A 30 -7.95 -16.46 17.09
C PRO A 30 -8.57 -15.33 17.93
N TRP A 31 -8.46 -14.09 17.47
CA TRP A 31 -9.21 -12.99 18.08
C TRP A 31 -10.71 -13.28 18.01
N SER A 32 -11.31 -13.58 19.16
CA SER A 32 -12.71 -14.04 19.23
C SER A 32 -13.31 -13.74 20.59
N GLU A 33 -14.64 -13.54 20.62
CA GLU A 33 -15.38 -13.33 21.87
C GLU A 33 -15.14 -14.48 22.87
N LYS A 34 -15.13 -15.72 22.38
CA LYS A 34 -14.80 -16.92 23.17
C LYS A 34 -13.47 -16.82 23.91
N ALA A 35 -12.43 -16.24 23.30
CA ALA A 35 -11.14 -16.06 23.96
C ALA A 35 -11.23 -15.07 25.12
N PHE A 36 -11.93 -13.95 24.91
CA PHE A 36 -12.12 -12.92 25.95
C PHE A 36 -13.06 -13.38 27.06
N GLU A 37 -14.12 -14.12 26.76
CA GLU A 37 -14.99 -14.75 27.77
C GLU A 37 -14.21 -15.72 28.65
N LYS A 38 -13.37 -16.57 28.03
CA LYS A 38 -12.49 -17.46 28.78
C LYS A 38 -11.53 -16.69 29.68
N ALA A 39 -10.93 -15.62 29.18
CA ALA A 39 -10.05 -14.75 29.97
C ALA A 39 -10.77 -14.14 31.18
N LYS A 40 -12.04 -13.77 31.02
CA LYS A 40 -12.90 -13.28 32.13
C LYS A 40 -13.19 -14.38 33.14
N MET A 41 -13.60 -15.57 32.67
CA MET A 41 -13.97 -16.69 33.53
C MET A 41 -12.79 -17.21 34.37
N GLU A 42 -11.61 -17.28 33.77
CA GLU A 42 -10.39 -17.77 34.45
C GLU A 42 -9.63 -16.66 35.20
N ASP A 43 -10.10 -15.41 35.13
CA ASP A 43 -9.42 -14.21 35.61
C ASP A 43 -7.94 -14.10 35.17
N LYS A 44 -7.67 -14.35 33.89
CA LYS A 44 -6.32 -14.31 33.30
C LYS A 44 -6.13 -13.10 32.38
N PRO A 45 -4.94 -12.48 32.36
CA PRO A 45 -4.61 -11.51 31.33
C PRO A 45 -4.56 -12.17 29.95
N VAL A 46 -4.77 -11.37 28.92
CA VAL A 46 -4.66 -11.78 27.51
C VAL A 46 -3.27 -11.42 26.99
N PHE A 47 -2.59 -12.39 26.39
CA PHE A 47 -1.37 -12.19 25.61
C PHE A 47 -1.75 -12.16 24.13
N LEU A 48 -1.68 -11.01 23.48
CA LEU A 48 -1.97 -10.85 22.06
C LEU A 48 -0.68 -10.71 21.27
N SER A 49 -0.52 -11.53 20.23
CA SER A 49 0.54 -11.43 19.23
C SER A 49 -0.07 -11.14 17.86
N ILE A 50 0.33 -10.00 17.26
CA ILE A 50 -0.13 -9.58 15.93
C ILE A 50 1.04 -9.64 14.95
N GLY A 51 0.78 -10.19 13.77
CA GLY A 51 1.75 -10.29 12.67
C GLY A 51 1.06 -10.59 11.34
N TYR A 52 1.84 -11.06 10.37
CA TYR A 52 1.40 -11.45 9.03
C TYR A 52 2.35 -12.51 8.48
N SER A 53 1.91 -13.25 7.47
CA SER A 53 2.51 -14.53 7.02
C SER A 53 3.93 -14.40 6.47
N THR A 54 4.25 -13.24 5.90
CA THR A 54 5.51 -12.93 5.21
C THR A 54 6.50 -12.13 6.08
N CYS A 55 6.20 -12.01 7.38
CA CYS A 55 6.97 -11.24 8.35
C CYS A 55 8.16 -12.03 8.92
N HIS A 56 9.39 -11.70 8.50
CA HIS A 56 10.60 -12.38 8.99
C HIS A 56 10.73 -12.38 10.53
N TRP A 57 10.62 -11.23 11.18
CA TRP A 57 10.75 -11.15 12.65
C TRP A 57 9.64 -11.90 13.39
N CYS A 58 8.49 -12.13 12.74
CA CYS A 58 7.40 -12.92 13.30
C CYS A 58 7.79 -14.40 13.31
N HIS A 59 8.42 -14.91 12.24
CA HIS A 59 8.98 -16.27 12.18
C HIS A 59 10.14 -16.46 13.16
N VAL A 60 11.03 -15.47 13.27
CA VAL A 60 12.14 -15.51 14.26
C VAL A 60 11.58 -15.64 15.67
N MET A 61 10.61 -14.80 16.04
CA MET A 61 10.01 -14.85 17.38
C MET A 61 9.25 -16.16 17.62
N GLU A 62 8.58 -16.70 16.59
CA GLU A 62 7.95 -18.01 16.66
C GLU A 62 8.94 -19.12 16.99
N ARG A 63 9.96 -19.32 16.14
CA ARG A 63 10.92 -20.43 16.30
C ARG A 63 11.68 -20.33 17.62
N GLU A 64 12.04 -19.11 18.02
CA GLU A 64 12.77 -18.91 19.27
C GLU A 64 11.90 -19.08 20.52
N SER A 65 10.62 -18.68 20.45
CA SER A 65 9.79 -18.51 21.65
C SER A 65 8.50 -19.30 21.62
N PHE A 66 7.71 -19.26 20.54
CA PHE A 66 6.38 -19.87 20.54
C PHE A 66 6.39 -21.38 20.22
N GLU A 67 7.47 -21.90 19.64
CA GLU A 67 7.73 -23.34 19.51
C GLU A 67 8.36 -23.97 20.77
N ASP A 68 8.77 -23.15 21.76
CA ASP A 68 9.43 -23.64 22.97
C ASP A 68 8.43 -24.03 24.05
N GLU A 69 8.50 -25.30 24.49
CA GLU A 69 7.63 -25.88 25.52
C GLU A 69 7.61 -25.08 26.83
N LYS A 70 8.75 -24.52 27.26
CA LYS A 70 8.81 -23.76 28.51
C LYS A 70 8.10 -22.41 28.41
N VAL A 71 8.19 -21.74 27.27
CA VAL A 71 7.42 -20.51 27.03
C VAL A 71 5.93 -20.85 26.93
N ALA A 72 5.58 -21.93 26.24
CA ALA A 72 4.21 -22.40 26.11
C ALA A 72 3.58 -22.77 27.46
N GLU A 73 4.30 -23.45 28.36
CA GLU A 73 3.84 -23.78 29.70
C GLU A 73 3.42 -22.51 30.47
N ILE A 74 4.28 -21.49 30.49
CA ILE A 74 3.99 -20.21 31.17
C ILE A 74 2.78 -19.52 30.56
N LEU A 75 2.70 -19.46 29.22
CA LEU A 75 1.58 -18.84 28.51
C LEU A 75 0.27 -19.58 28.78
N ASN A 76 0.25 -20.89 28.63
CA ASN A 76 -0.95 -21.72 28.77
C ASN A 76 -1.47 -21.74 30.22
N GLU A 77 -0.58 -21.69 31.21
CA GLU A 77 -0.98 -21.68 32.62
C GLU A 77 -1.54 -20.31 33.04
N HIS A 78 -0.96 -19.20 32.59
CA HIS A 78 -1.21 -17.88 33.17
C HIS A 78 -1.87 -16.86 32.26
N PHE A 79 -2.00 -17.14 30.96
CA PHE A 79 -2.55 -16.20 29.98
C PHE A 79 -3.61 -16.88 29.12
N ILE A 80 -4.49 -16.07 28.52
CA ILE A 80 -5.19 -16.47 27.31
C ILE A 80 -4.43 -15.89 26.12
N SER A 81 -3.81 -16.77 25.33
CA SER A 81 -2.96 -16.40 24.21
C SER A 81 -3.79 -16.25 22.94
N ILE A 82 -3.78 -15.05 22.35
CA ILE A 82 -4.48 -14.71 21.12
C ILE A 82 -3.47 -14.39 20.02
N LYS A 83 -3.69 -14.94 18.84
CA LYS A 83 -2.95 -14.61 17.62
C LYS A 83 -3.87 -13.87 16.66
N ALA A 84 -3.38 -12.80 16.02
CA ALA A 84 -4.15 -12.02 15.06
C ALA A 84 -3.31 -11.69 13.81
N ASP A 85 -3.95 -11.79 12.64
CA ASP A 85 -3.37 -11.38 11.36
C ASP A 85 -3.75 -9.92 11.08
N ARG A 86 -2.75 -9.05 10.96
CA ARG A 86 -2.97 -7.61 10.70
C ARG A 86 -3.58 -7.33 9.34
N GLU A 87 -3.42 -8.23 8.37
CA GLU A 87 -3.92 -8.03 7.01
C GLU A 87 -5.41 -8.36 6.91
N GLU A 88 -5.90 -9.27 7.77
CA GLU A 88 -7.33 -9.57 7.89
C GLU A 88 -8.03 -8.63 8.88
N ARG A 89 -7.32 -8.23 9.95
CA ARG A 89 -7.82 -7.38 11.04
C ARG A 89 -6.96 -6.12 11.25
N PRO A 90 -6.86 -5.23 10.25
CA PRO A 90 -6.13 -3.96 10.37
C PRO A 90 -6.75 -3.04 11.44
N ASP A 91 -8.04 -3.21 11.75
CA ASP A 91 -8.72 -2.52 12.85
C ASP A 91 -8.11 -2.82 14.22
N ILE A 92 -7.83 -4.10 14.51
CA ILE A 92 -7.16 -4.55 15.73
C ILE A 92 -5.71 -4.04 15.73
N ASP A 93 -5.00 -4.27 14.65
CA ASP A 93 -3.59 -3.89 14.51
C ASP A 93 -3.38 -2.39 14.74
N ASN A 94 -4.17 -1.53 14.09
CA ASN A 94 -4.01 -0.08 14.18
C ASN A 94 -4.21 0.43 15.63
N ILE A 95 -5.22 -0.08 16.35
CA ILE A 95 -5.48 0.30 17.74
C ILE A 95 -4.27 -0.01 18.62
N TYR A 96 -3.77 -1.24 18.53
CA TYR A 96 -2.72 -1.71 19.41
C TYR A 96 -1.33 -1.23 18.99
N MET A 97 -1.11 -0.98 17.70
CA MET A 97 0.09 -0.31 17.20
C MET A 97 0.15 1.13 17.69
N ASN A 98 -0.96 1.87 17.65
CA ASN A 98 -1.06 3.22 18.21
C ASN A 98 -0.78 3.23 19.72
N PHE A 99 -1.28 2.23 20.45
CA PHE A 99 -0.94 2.07 21.86
C PHE A 99 0.57 1.80 22.06
N CYS A 100 1.17 0.92 21.25
CA CYS A 100 2.61 0.63 21.30
C CYS A 100 3.45 1.88 21.05
N GLN A 101 3.11 2.65 20.02
CA GLN A 101 3.80 3.89 19.69
C GLN A 101 3.64 4.95 20.80
N ALA A 102 2.44 5.09 21.37
CA ALA A 102 2.22 6.01 22.49
C ALA A 102 3.02 5.61 23.74
N MET A 103 3.19 4.30 23.99
CA MET A 103 3.90 3.77 25.15
C MET A 103 5.43 3.75 24.98
N THR A 104 5.92 3.42 23.77
CA THR A 104 7.35 3.13 23.53
C THR A 104 8.05 4.15 22.64
N GLY A 105 7.30 5.03 21.96
CA GLY A 105 7.82 5.96 20.96
C GLY A 105 8.08 5.32 19.59
N HIS A 106 7.94 4.01 19.45
CA HIS A 106 8.14 3.27 18.20
C HIS A 106 7.12 2.14 18.05
N GLY A 107 7.12 1.49 16.88
CA GLY A 107 6.21 0.39 16.57
C GLY A 107 6.80 -0.56 15.52
N GLY A 108 6.15 -1.69 15.31
CA GLY A 108 6.56 -2.70 14.35
C GLY A 108 6.03 -4.09 14.68
N TRP A 109 6.23 -5.02 13.76
CA TRP A 109 5.81 -6.40 13.91
C TRP A 109 7.02 -7.34 14.12
N PRO A 110 6.87 -8.44 14.88
CA PRO A 110 5.65 -8.88 15.58
C PRO A 110 5.28 -7.91 16.70
N LEU A 111 3.99 -7.64 16.85
CA LEU A 111 3.46 -6.74 17.88
C LEU A 111 2.95 -7.60 19.05
N THR A 112 3.54 -7.39 20.22
CA THR A 112 3.18 -8.08 21.47
C THR A 112 2.43 -7.14 22.38
N ILE A 113 1.21 -7.49 22.75
CA ILE A 113 0.35 -6.74 23.66
C ILE A 113 -0.03 -7.63 24.83
N ILE A 114 -0.03 -7.06 26.04
CA ILE A 114 -0.67 -7.70 27.18
C ILE A 114 -1.79 -6.79 27.69
N MET A 115 -2.97 -7.38 27.84
CA MET A 115 -4.19 -6.65 28.14
C MET A 115 -5.08 -7.36 29.16
N THR A 116 -6.00 -6.59 29.71
CA THR A 116 -7.10 -7.11 30.53
C THR A 116 -8.10 -7.91 29.68
N PRO A 117 -8.94 -8.77 30.29
CA PRO A 117 -10.04 -9.44 29.59
C PRO A 117 -11.05 -8.50 28.92
N ASP A 118 -11.10 -7.22 29.32
CA ASP A 118 -11.92 -6.18 28.69
C ASP A 118 -11.17 -5.44 27.56
N LYS A 119 -10.19 -6.10 26.93
CA LYS A 119 -9.42 -5.62 25.77
C LYS A 119 -8.54 -4.39 26.04
N LYS A 120 -8.37 -3.97 27.30
CA LYS A 120 -7.57 -2.78 27.67
C LYS A 120 -6.10 -3.11 27.86
N PRO A 121 -5.18 -2.60 27.01
CA PRO A 121 -3.76 -2.93 27.07
C PRO A 121 -3.04 -2.20 28.19
N PHE A 122 -2.09 -2.88 28.85
CA PHE A 122 -1.20 -2.30 29.87
C PHE A 122 0.29 -2.56 29.59
N PHE A 123 0.60 -3.34 28.56
CA PHE A 123 1.95 -3.53 28.04
C PHE A 123 1.91 -3.62 26.52
N ALA A 124 2.95 -3.07 25.87
CA ALA A 124 3.20 -3.24 24.46
C ALA A 124 4.71 -3.32 24.16
N GLY A 125 5.06 -4.12 23.15
CA GLY A 125 6.42 -4.22 22.61
C GLY A 125 6.39 -4.87 21.23
N THR A 126 7.52 -4.84 20.53
CA THR A 126 7.65 -5.49 19.22
C THR A 126 8.26 -6.90 19.37
N TYR A 127 9.38 -7.18 18.70
CA TYR A 127 10.15 -8.40 18.92
C TYR A 127 10.72 -8.44 20.34
N ILE A 128 10.46 -9.53 21.05
CA ILE A 128 10.98 -9.80 22.41
C ILE A 128 11.75 -11.11 22.38
N PRO A 129 13.08 -11.11 22.66
CA PRO A 129 13.86 -12.34 22.65
C PRO A 129 13.42 -13.27 23.77
N LYS A 130 13.52 -14.59 23.57
CA LYS A 130 13.16 -15.60 24.59
C LYS A 130 13.79 -15.33 25.96
N LYS A 131 15.09 -15.05 25.97
CA LYS A 131 15.92 -14.80 27.17
C LYS A 131 16.48 -13.38 27.13
N SER A 132 16.67 -12.79 28.30
CA SER A 132 17.24 -11.45 28.44
C SER A 132 18.65 -11.43 27.83
N LYS A 133 18.87 -10.51 26.87
CA LYS A 133 20.13 -10.33 26.15
C LYS A 133 20.37 -8.84 25.93
N TYR A 134 21.62 -8.40 26.05
CA TYR A 134 22.05 -7.02 25.73
C TYR A 134 21.20 -5.91 26.37
N GLY A 135 20.81 -6.07 27.65
CA GLY A 135 20.01 -5.10 28.37
C GLY A 135 18.50 -5.10 28.02
N ARG A 136 18.06 -5.95 27.09
CA ARG A 136 16.64 -6.18 26.80
C ARG A 136 16.11 -7.31 27.67
N LYS A 137 14.95 -7.09 28.28
CA LYS A 137 14.24 -8.13 29.04
C LYS A 137 13.71 -9.20 28.10
N GLY A 138 13.90 -10.45 28.48
CA GLY A 138 13.41 -11.59 27.72
C GLY A 138 11.94 -11.88 27.99
N LEU A 139 11.31 -12.61 27.07
CA LEU A 139 9.89 -12.97 27.15
C LEU A 139 9.57 -13.74 28.44
N ILE A 140 10.43 -14.69 28.86
CA ILE A 140 10.20 -15.45 30.10
C ILE A 140 10.17 -14.54 31.33
N GLU A 141 11.08 -13.56 31.41
CA GLU A 141 11.15 -12.61 32.52
C GLU A 141 9.93 -11.69 32.53
N LEU A 142 9.50 -11.23 31.34
CA LEU A 142 8.30 -10.42 31.17
C LEU A 142 7.05 -11.18 31.64
N LEU A 143 6.82 -12.39 31.14
CA LEU A 143 5.62 -13.18 31.48
C LEU A 143 5.57 -13.48 32.98
N THR A 144 6.70 -13.84 33.59
CA THR A 144 6.80 -14.09 35.03
C THR A 144 6.44 -12.84 35.84
N LYS A 145 6.99 -11.67 35.47
CA LYS A 145 6.70 -10.41 36.17
C LYS A 145 5.23 -10.01 36.02
N VAL A 146 4.66 -10.18 34.83
CA VAL A 146 3.25 -9.83 34.59
C VAL A 146 2.31 -10.73 35.38
N LYS A 147 2.59 -12.04 35.48
CA LYS A 147 1.86 -12.96 36.35
C LYS A 147 1.83 -12.45 37.80
N GLU A 148 2.99 -12.08 38.35
CA GLU A 148 3.09 -11.57 39.73
C GLU A 148 2.28 -10.27 39.92
N MET A 149 2.43 -9.32 38.98
CA MET A 149 1.70 -8.05 39.04
C MET A 149 0.19 -8.23 38.85
N TRP A 150 -0.26 -9.19 38.04
CA TRP A 150 -1.69 -9.46 37.86
C TRP A 150 -2.35 -9.97 39.14
N HIS A 151 -1.64 -10.80 39.92
CA HIS A 151 -2.16 -11.30 41.19
C HIS A 151 -2.05 -10.26 42.32
N ASN A 152 -0.93 -9.54 42.42
CA ASN A 152 -0.64 -8.69 43.57
C ASN A 152 -1.03 -7.21 43.38
N GLU A 153 -1.02 -6.72 42.13
CA GLU A 153 -1.10 -5.28 41.80
C GLU A 153 -2.05 -5.00 40.62
N LYS A 154 -3.10 -5.82 40.45
CA LYS A 154 -4.07 -5.73 39.34
C LYS A 154 -4.63 -4.32 39.12
N ASN A 155 -5.00 -3.63 40.20
CA ASN A 155 -5.56 -2.28 40.13
C ASN A 155 -4.56 -1.27 39.56
N THR A 156 -3.26 -1.44 39.85
CA THR A 156 -2.19 -0.59 39.30
C THR A 156 -2.11 -0.74 37.78
N LEU A 157 -2.16 -1.98 37.27
CA LEU A 157 -2.16 -2.27 35.83
C LEU A 157 -3.38 -1.66 35.13
N ILE A 158 -4.57 -1.83 35.71
CA ILE A 158 -5.82 -1.28 35.16
C ILE A 158 -5.78 0.25 35.13
N ASN A 159 -5.30 0.89 36.19
CA ASN A 159 -5.20 2.35 36.25
C ASN A 159 -4.22 2.90 35.22
N SER A 160 -3.05 2.27 35.05
CA SER A 160 -2.09 2.64 34.02
C SER A 160 -2.67 2.50 32.61
N SER A 161 -3.39 1.40 32.35
CA SER A 161 -4.09 1.17 31.09
C SER A 161 -5.11 2.28 30.78
N ASN A 162 -5.96 2.62 31.75
CA ASN A 162 -6.98 3.65 31.59
C ASN A 162 -6.36 5.03 31.33
N GLN A 163 -5.24 5.36 31.97
CA GLN A 163 -4.53 6.63 31.74
C GLN A 163 -4.03 6.76 30.30
N ILE A 164 -3.41 5.71 29.76
CA ILE A 164 -2.90 5.71 28.38
C ILE A 164 -4.06 5.73 27.38
N LEU A 165 -5.11 4.93 27.60
CA LEU A 165 -6.29 4.94 26.74
C LEU A 165 -6.99 6.29 26.71
N ASN A 166 -7.10 6.98 27.84
CA ASN A 166 -7.66 8.33 27.90
C ASN A 166 -6.77 9.35 27.15
N ALA A 167 -5.45 9.22 27.23
CA ALA A 167 -4.53 10.06 26.46
C ALA A 167 -4.71 9.85 24.95
N ILE A 168 -4.88 8.61 24.50
CA ILE A 168 -5.14 8.27 23.10
C ILE A 168 -6.50 8.85 22.66
N LYS A 169 -7.58 8.65 23.43
CA LYS A 169 -8.91 9.22 23.14
C LYS A 169 -8.87 10.74 23.02
N ASN A 170 -8.24 11.42 23.97
CA ASN A 170 -8.12 12.88 23.94
C ASN A 170 -7.32 13.37 22.72
N SER A 171 -6.36 12.59 22.23
CA SER A 171 -5.62 12.94 21.00
C SER A 171 -6.45 12.85 19.72
N ILE A 172 -7.47 11.98 19.72
CA ILE A 172 -8.42 11.80 18.61
C ILE A 172 -9.48 12.91 18.63
N GLU A 173 -9.87 13.39 19.81
CA GLU A 173 -10.97 14.34 20.02
C GLU A 173 -10.56 15.83 19.98
N THR A 174 -9.26 16.14 19.90
CA THR A 174 -8.79 17.54 19.92
C THR A 174 -9.24 18.36 18.71
N LYS A 175 -10.27 19.19 18.91
CA LYS A 175 -10.64 20.30 18.01
C LYS A 175 -9.61 21.42 18.11
N LYS A 176 -8.78 21.55 17.09
CA LYS A 176 -8.17 22.83 16.74
C LYS A 176 -8.54 23.16 15.30
N THR A 177 -9.25 24.28 15.14
CA THR A 177 -9.61 24.86 13.85
C THR A 177 -8.40 25.58 13.27
N GLU A 178 -7.36 24.83 12.94
CA GLU A 178 -6.26 25.34 12.14
C GLU A 178 -6.52 24.96 10.68
N ASP A 179 -6.43 25.93 9.78
CA ASP A 179 -6.52 25.64 8.35
C ASP A 179 -5.19 25.10 7.83
N ILE A 180 -5.25 24.20 6.85
CA ILE A 180 -4.09 23.69 6.12
C ILE A 180 -4.21 24.14 4.66
N GLY A 181 -3.10 24.58 4.07
CA GLY A 181 -3.10 25.14 2.72
C GLY A 181 -1.71 25.15 2.10
N GLU A 182 -1.52 26.01 1.11
CA GLU A 182 -0.30 26.14 0.30
C GLU A 182 1.00 26.22 1.11
N GLU A 183 1.03 26.97 2.23
CA GLU A 183 2.22 27.04 3.10
C GLU A 183 2.67 25.64 3.57
N THR A 184 1.73 24.78 3.93
CA THR A 184 2.04 23.41 4.39
C THR A 184 2.51 22.54 3.22
N VAL A 185 2.02 22.78 2.00
CA VAL A 185 2.52 22.11 0.78
C VAL A 185 4.00 22.45 0.57
N HIS A 186 4.39 23.73 0.63
CA HIS A 186 5.80 24.12 0.50
C HIS A 186 6.66 23.56 1.62
N ARG A 187 6.16 23.55 2.85
CA ARG A 187 6.86 22.92 3.97
C ARG A 187 7.07 21.42 3.77
N THR A 188 6.07 20.72 3.23
CA THR A 188 6.18 19.29 2.89
C THR A 188 7.34 19.06 1.91
N TYR A 189 7.42 19.85 0.84
CA TYR A 189 8.53 19.78 -0.11
C TYR A 189 9.88 20.06 0.57
N ASN A 190 9.97 21.10 1.40
CA ASN A 190 11.22 21.45 2.08
C ASN A 190 11.68 20.34 3.04
N GLU A 191 10.77 19.64 3.71
CA GLU A 191 11.13 18.48 4.53
C GLU A 191 11.69 17.35 3.66
N PHE A 192 11.08 17.05 2.51
CA PHE A 192 11.66 16.07 1.57
C PHE A 192 13.04 16.48 1.07
N ASP A 193 13.25 17.76 0.75
CA ASP A 193 14.55 18.29 0.33
C ASP A 193 15.63 18.09 1.41
N ILE A 194 15.29 18.28 2.69
CA ILE A 194 16.19 18.05 3.83
C ILE A 194 16.49 16.56 4.04
N PHE A 195 15.49 15.70 3.95
CA PHE A 195 15.64 14.25 4.21
C PHE A 195 16.15 13.45 3.01
N TYR A 196 16.30 14.08 1.84
CA TYR A 196 16.67 13.40 0.61
C TYR A 196 18.11 12.88 0.64
N ASP A 197 18.28 11.60 0.32
CA ASP A 197 19.58 10.99 0.09
C ASP A 197 20.02 11.26 -1.36
N SER A 198 20.88 12.25 -1.56
CA SER A 198 21.36 12.61 -2.90
C SER A 198 22.27 11.55 -3.54
N LEU A 199 22.88 10.65 -2.75
CA LEU A 199 23.79 9.64 -3.25
C LEU A 199 23.03 8.43 -3.81
N TYR A 200 22.07 7.91 -3.02
CA TYR A 200 21.33 6.69 -3.32
C TYR A 200 19.83 6.90 -3.57
N GLY A 201 19.34 8.14 -3.58
CA GLY A 201 17.91 8.44 -3.68
C GLY A 201 17.11 7.95 -2.47
N GLY A 202 15.82 8.28 -2.44
CA GLY A 202 14.95 8.05 -1.30
C GLY A 202 15.10 9.08 -0.19
N PHE A 203 14.40 8.83 0.91
CA PHE A 203 14.30 9.77 2.03
C PHE A 203 14.64 9.07 3.35
N GLY A 204 15.34 9.79 4.21
CA GLY A 204 15.74 9.29 5.52
C GLY A 204 16.91 8.30 5.47
N GLN A 205 17.12 7.64 6.61
CA GLN A 205 18.21 6.68 6.82
C GLN A 205 17.72 5.24 6.64
N SER A 206 18.63 4.26 6.78
CA SER A 206 18.26 2.84 6.83
C SER A 206 17.42 2.48 8.07
N PRO A 207 16.42 1.59 7.97
CA PRO A 207 15.95 0.92 6.75
C PRO A 207 15.17 1.87 5.81
N LYS A 208 15.26 1.65 4.50
CA LYS A 208 14.58 2.45 3.48
C LYS A 208 13.37 1.73 2.88
N PHE A 209 12.22 2.40 2.93
CA PHE A 209 10.98 1.95 2.29
C PHE A 209 10.76 2.72 0.98
N PRO A 210 10.17 2.09 -0.06
CA PRO A 210 9.87 2.77 -1.32
C PRO A 210 8.92 3.98 -1.15
N THR A 211 7.87 3.85 -0.34
CA THR A 211 6.87 4.90 -0.05
C THR A 211 6.45 5.72 -1.29
N PRO A 212 5.86 5.10 -2.32
CA PRO A 212 5.73 5.73 -3.64
C PRO A 212 4.88 7.01 -3.63
N HIS A 213 3.95 7.14 -2.69
CA HIS A 213 3.15 8.35 -2.46
C HIS A 213 4.00 9.62 -2.21
N ASN A 214 5.20 9.49 -1.65
CA ASN A 214 6.16 10.60 -1.54
C ASN A 214 6.59 11.09 -2.93
N LEU A 215 6.81 10.17 -3.87
CA LEU A 215 7.19 10.47 -5.24
C LEU A 215 6.02 11.05 -6.02
N LEU A 216 4.80 10.52 -5.79
CA LEU A 216 3.58 11.08 -6.37
C LEU A 216 3.43 12.55 -5.96
N PHE A 217 3.60 12.87 -4.67
CA PHE A 217 3.60 14.24 -4.17
C PHE A 217 4.62 15.13 -4.87
N LEU A 218 5.87 14.69 -4.97
CA LEU A 218 6.93 15.48 -5.62
C LEU A 218 6.68 15.71 -7.11
N LEU A 219 6.10 14.75 -7.84
CA LEU A 219 5.70 14.93 -9.24
C LEU A 219 4.62 16.01 -9.39
N ARG A 220 3.61 16.03 -8.50
CA ARG A 220 2.58 17.08 -8.48
C ARG A 220 3.17 18.42 -8.09
N TYR A 221 4.06 18.45 -7.09
CA TYR A 221 4.74 19.67 -6.65
C TYR A 221 5.58 20.28 -7.78
N TYR A 222 6.35 19.44 -8.51
CA TYR A 222 7.06 19.86 -9.72
C TYR A 222 6.10 20.46 -10.74
N LYS A 223 4.93 19.83 -10.95
CA LYS A 223 3.96 20.30 -11.93
C LYS A 223 3.30 21.61 -11.55
N ALA A 224 2.97 21.81 -10.29
CA ALA A 224 2.35 23.02 -9.77
C ALA A 224 3.34 24.20 -9.75
N TYR A 225 4.56 24.00 -9.23
CA TYR A 225 5.48 25.11 -8.92
C TYR A 225 6.74 25.15 -9.80
N GLY A 226 6.87 24.26 -10.78
CA GLY A 226 8.03 24.21 -11.68
C GLY A 226 9.38 23.85 -11.03
N LYS A 227 9.36 23.31 -9.79
CA LYS A 227 10.56 23.03 -8.99
C LYS A 227 11.32 21.80 -9.50
N LYS A 228 12.29 21.99 -10.39
CA LYS A 228 13.06 20.91 -11.05
C LYS A 228 13.71 19.91 -10.09
N THR A 229 14.21 20.38 -8.94
CA THR A 229 14.82 19.51 -7.92
C THR A 229 13.83 18.46 -7.38
N ALA A 230 12.53 18.76 -7.35
CA ALA A 230 11.51 17.78 -6.98
C ALA A 230 11.44 16.63 -7.99
N LEU A 231 11.54 16.93 -9.29
CA LEU A 231 11.60 15.92 -10.34
C LEU A 231 12.91 15.12 -10.29
N GLU A 232 14.04 15.79 -10.06
CA GLU A 232 15.36 15.15 -9.92
C GLU A 232 15.38 14.13 -8.77
N MET A 233 14.76 14.46 -7.62
CA MET A 233 14.59 13.52 -6.50
C MET A 233 13.81 12.27 -6.92
N VAL A 234 12.71 12.46 -7.67
CA VAL A 234 11.88 11.34 -8.14
C VAL A 234 12.67 10.45 -9.08
N GLU A 235 13.28 11.01 -10.13
CA GLU A 235 14.04 10.24 -11.11
C GLU A 235 15.20 9.47 -10.47
N LYS A 236 15.98 10.13 -9.61
CA LYS A 236 17.12 9.51 -8.93
C LYS A 236 16.67 8.44 -7.93
N THR A 237 15.56 8.62 -7.23
CA THR A 237 15.01 7.60 -6.32
C THR A 237 14.55 6.37 -7.09
N LEU A 238 13.73 6.56 -8.12
CA LEU A 238 13.24 5.48 -8.98
C LEU A 238 14.38 4.71 -9.67
N VAL A 239 15.38 5.41 -10.21
CA VAL A 239 16.54 4.75 -10.82
C VAL A 239 17.37 4.02 -9.78
N SER A 240 17.57 4.58 -8.58
CA SER A 240 18.38 3.93 -7.55
C SER A 240 17.71 2.69 -6.98
N MET A 241 16.39 2.70 -6.78
CA MET A 241 15.62 1.51 -6.39
C MET A 241 15.72 0.42 -7.45
N TYR A 242 15.53 0.74 -8.73
CA TYR A 242 15.67 -0.24 -9.81
C TYR A 242 17.08 -0.82 -9.90
N LYS A 243 18.11 -0.02 -9.60
CA LYS A 243 19.50 -0.50 -9.61
C LYS A 243 19.84 -1.35 -8.38
N GLY A 244 19.08 -1.24 -7.30
CA GLY A 244 19.33 -1.95 -6.05
C GLY A 244 18.87 -3.40 -6.10
N GLY A 245 19.27 -4.18 -5.09
CA GLY A 245 18.76 -5.53 -4.89
C GLY A 245 17.32 -5.58 -4.36
N ILE A 246 16.73 -4.43 -4.00
CA ILE A 246 15.29 -4.31 -3.75
C ILE A 246 14.44 -4.67 -4.97
N PHE A 247 14.98 -4.51 -6.19
CA PHE A 247 14.36 -5.02 -7.41
C PHE A 247 14.97 -6.39 -7.76
N ASP A 248 14.14 -7.42 -7.88
CA ASP A 248 14.62 -8.74 -8.32
C ASP A 248 14.96 -8.71 -9.81
N HIS A 249 16.23 -8.57 -10.17
CA HIS A 249 16.64 -8.49 -11.56
C HIS A 249 16.41 -9.79 -12.38
N VAL A 250 16.21 -10.93 -11.72
CA VAL A 250 16.04 -12.24 -12.38
C VAL A 250 14.57 -12.55 -12.61
N GLY A 251 13.71 -12.38 -11.60
CA GLY A 251 12.26 -12.66 -11.72
C GLY A 251 11.34 -11.46 -11.58
N TYR A 252 11.89 -10.26 -11.43
CA TYR A 252 11.15 -9.00 -11.30
C TYR A 252 10.31 -8.88 -10.04
N GLY A 253 9.66 -7.74 -9.90
CA GLY A 253 8.97 -7.33 -8.67
C GLY A 253 9.92 -6.70 -7.66
N PHE A 254 9.39 -5.74 -6.93
CA PHE A 254 10.07 -5.09 -5.82
C PHE A 254 9.78 -5.82 -4.51
N ALA A 255 10.84 -5.97 -3.73
CA ALA A 255 10.75 -6.31 -2.32
C ALA A 255 10.28 -5.11 -1.49
N ARG A 256 9.74 -5.37 -0.30
CA ARG A 256 9.03 -4.37 0.50
C ARG A 256 9.91 -3.22 0.95
N TYR A 257 11.14 -3.50 1.41
CA TYR A 257 12.07 -2.47 1.87
C TYR A 257 13.52 -2.97 1.86
N SER A 258 14.45 -2.03 1.95
CA SER A 258 15.89 -2.27 2.05
C SER A 258 16.38 -2.03 3.47
N VAL A 259 17.19 -2.93 4.02
CA VAL A 259 17.83 -2.75 5.34
C VAL A 259 18.98 -1.76 5.31
N ASP A 260 19.52 -1.48 4.13
CA ASP A 260 20.56 -0.48 3.93
C ASP A 260 20.06 0.76 3.16
N ASN A 261 20.91 1.78 3.12
CA ASN A 261 20.62 3.04 2.43
C ASN A 261 20.83 3.01 0.91
N LYS A 262 21.46 1.96 0.38
CA LYS A 262 21.84 1.81 -1.05
C LYS A 262 20.78 1.12 -1.88
N TRP A 263 19.72 0.64 -1.24
CA TRP A 263 18.71 -0.25 -1.83
C TRP A 263 19.26 -1.65 -2.18
N LEU A 264 20.39 -2.05 -1.57
CA LEU A 264 21.08 -3.30 -1.95
C LEU A 264 20.45 -4.52 -1.28
N VAL A 265 20.36 -4.53 0.05
CA VAL A 265 19.90 -5.70 0.81
C VAL A 265 18.41 -5.54 1.11
N PRO A 266 17.51 -6.29 0.46
CA PRO A 266 16.09 -6.26 0.76
C PRO A 266 15.76 -7.09 2.02
N HIS A 267 14.63 -6.79 2.64
CA HIS A 267 13.81 -7.87 3.18
C HIS A 267 13.01 -8.47 2.04
N PHE A 268 13.28 -9.73 1.69
CA PHE A 268 12.90 -10.35 0.42
C PHE A 268 11.39 -10.57 0.20
N GLU A 269 10.58 -10.19 1.18
CA GLU A 269 9.12 -10.12 1.08
C GLU A 269 8.70 -9.23 -0.10
N LYS A 270 7.73 -9.70 -0.89
CA LYS A 270 7.15 -8.91 -2.00
C LYS A 270 5.66 -8.75 -1.80
N MET A 271 5.22 -7.49 -1.74
CA MET A 271 3.82 -7.13 -1.48
C MET A 271 3.12 -6.65 -2.75
N LEU A 272 1.84 -6.99 -2.89
CA LEU A 272 1.01 -6.51 -3.99
C LEU A 272 0.93 -4.98 -4.01
N TYR A 273 0.70 -4.36 -2.84
CA TYR A 273 0.52 -2.91 -2.74
C TYR A 273 1.80 -2.13 -3.09
N ASP A 274 2.98 -2.63 -2.73
CA ASP A 274 4.26 -1.97 -3.05
C ASP A 274 4.47 -1.93 -4.56
N ASN A 275 4.23 -3.07 -5.22
CA ASN A 275 4.35 -3.21 -6.66
C ASN A 275 3.28 -2.38 -7.40
N ALA A 276 2.04 -2.33 -6.90
CA ALA A 276 0.99 -1.47 -7.45
C ALA A 276 1.36 0.02 -7.38
N LEU A 277 1.72 0.52 -6.20
CA LEU A 277 2.06 1.93 -5.99
C LEU A 277 3.34 2.33 -6.72
N LEU A 278 4.34 1.45 -6.79
CA LEU A 278 5.54 1.69 -7.59
C LEU A 278 5.23 1.74 -9.09
N ALA A 279 4.37 0.84 -9.60
CA ALA A 279 3.96 0.89 -11.00
C ALA A 279 3.31 2.24 -11.35
N ILE A 280 2.46 2.79 -10.46
CA ILE A 280 1.90 4.14 -10.63
C ILE A 280 3.01 5.20 -10.70
N ALA A 281 3.93 5.21 -9.73
CA ALA A 281 5.01 6.21 -9.67
C ALA A 281 5.92 6.15 -10.91
N TYR A 282 6.29 4.96 -11.39
CA TYR A 282 7.06 4.79 -12.61
C TYR A 282 6.29 5.21 -13.87
N THR A 283 5.00 4.86 -13.97
CA THR A 283 4.16 5.26 -15.11
C THR A 283 4.04 6.78 -15.20
N GLU A 284 3.84 7.47 -14.08
CA GLU A 284 3.72 8.93 -14.07
C GLU A 284 5.07 9.62 -14.30
N ALA A 285 6.16 9.07 -13.74
CA ALA A 285 7.51 9.54 -14.07
C ALA A 285 7.80 9.40 -15.57
N TYR A 286 7.33 8.33 -16.22
CA TYR A 286 7.38 8.20 -17.69
C TYR A 286 6.57 9.31 -18.39
N GLN A 287 5.35 9.61 -17.95
CA GLN A 287 4.55 10.69 -18.55
C GLN A 287 5.24 12.06 -18.42
N VAL A 288 5.96 12.31 -17.33
CA VAL A 288 6.67 13.57 -17.10
C VAL A 288 7.96 13.68 -17.90
N THR A 289 8.74 12.59 -17.98
CA THR A 289 10.12 12.62 -18.49
C THR A 289 10.27 12.08 -19.91
N GLY A 290 9.34 11.22 -20.35
CA GLY A 290 9.48 10.43 -21.57
C GLY A 290 10.58 9.36 -21.50
N ASN A 291 11.15 9.09 -20.32
CA ASN A 291 12.25 8.13 -20.16
C ASN A 291 11.74 6.68 -20.25
N ASN A 292 12.07 5.99 -21.35
CA ASN A 292 11.63 4.60 -21.61
C ASN A 292 12.06 3.60 -20.53
N LEU A 293 13.13 3.85 -19.77
CA LEU A 293 13.51 2.99 -18.65
C LEU A 293 12.36 2.80 -17.65
N PHE A 294 11.60 3.87 -17.35
CA PHE A 294 10.48 3.78 -16.44
C PHE A 294 9.34 2.91 -16.99
N LYS A 295 9.06 3.01 -18.29
CA LYS A 295 8.08 2.13 -18.96
C LYS A 295 8.50 0.66 -18.86
N GLU A 296 9.76 0.36 -19.15
CA GLU A 296 10.29 -1.01 -19.08
C GLU A 296 10.22 -1.58 -17.66
N ILE A 297 10.45 -0.75 -16.64
CA ILE A 297 10.31 -1.18 -15.24
C ILE A 297 8.85 -1.52 -14.92
N VAL A 298 7.88 -0.73 -15.39
CA VAL A 298 6.45 -1.04 -15.21
C VAL A 298 6.08 -2.35 -15.89
N GLU A 299 6.55 -2.58 -17.12
CA GLU A 299 6.34 -3.85 -17.83
C GLU A 299 6.91 -5.04 -17.04
N LYS A 300 8.08 -4.88 -16.41
CA LYS A 300 8.68 -5.90 -15.54
C LYS A 300 7.88 -6.12 -14.24
N ILE A 301 7.36 -5.06 -13.62
CA ILE A 301 6.48 -5.16 -12.44
C ILE A 301 5.24 -5.99 -12.81
N PHE A 302 4.53 -5.64 -13.88
CA PHE A 302 3.31 -6.37 -14.26
C PHE A 302 3.58 -7.78 -14.78
N THR A 303 4.73 -8.02 -15.41
CA THR A 303 5.17 -9.39 -15.74
C THR A 303 5.29 -10.25 -14.48
N TYR A 304 5.86 -9.70 -13.39
CA TYR A 304 5.90 -10.38 -12.09
C TYR A 304 4.50 -10.57 -11.50
N VAL A 305 3.67 -9.52 -11.48
CA VAL A 305 2.32 -9.57 -10.90
C VAL A 305 1.45 -10.62 -11.59
N PHE A 306 1.40 -10.62 -12.93
CA PHE A 306 0.58 -11.58 -13.67
C PHE A 306 1.07 -13.02 -13.52
N ARG A 307 2.37 -13.22 -13.36
CA ARG A 307 2.97 -14.56 -13.22
C ARG A 307 2.80 -15.13 -11.81
N GLU A 308 3.02 -14.32 -10.78
CA GLU A 308 3.14 -14.82 -9.40
C GLU A 308 1.90 -14.52 -8.53
N MET A 309 1.26 -13.37 -8.79
CA MET A 309 0.28 -12.76 -7.90
C MET A 309 -1.15 -12.82 -8.45
N MET A 310 -1.36 -13.15 -9.72
CA MET A 310 -2.70 -13.24 -10.29
C MET A 310 -3.34 -14.60 -9.95
N SER A 311 -4.55 -14.56 -9.43
CA SER A 311 -5.40 -15.73 -9.24
C SER A 311 -6.03 -16.15 -10.55
N GLU A 312 -6.24 -17.45 -10.73
CA GLU A 312 -7.01 -18.00 -11.86
C GLU A 312 -8.47 -17.50 -11.86
N GLU A 313 -9.00 -17.08 -10.71
CA GLU A 313 -10.34 -16.50 -10.58
C GLU A 313 -10.41 -15.01 -10.97
N GLY A 314 -9.27 -14.34 -11.18
CA GLY A 314 -9.19 -12.97 -11.71
C GLY A 314 -8.80 -11.87 -10.71
N GLY A 315 -8.80 -12.15 -9.40
CA GLY A 315 -8.22 -11.26 -8.39
C GLY A 315 -6.70 -11.43 -8.23
N PHE A 316 -6.09 -10.64 -7.34
CA PHE A 316 -4.66 -10.68 -7.03
C PHE A 316 -4.39 -11.07 -5.57
N TYR A 317 -3.46 -12.01 -5.40
CA TYR A 317 -2.91 -12.47 -4.14
C TYR A 317 -2.11 -11.38 -3.42
N SER A 318 -1.95 -11.54 -2.11
CA SER A 318 -1.50 -10.48 -1.21
C SER A 318 0.03 -10.33 -1.20
N ALA A 319 0.77 -11.43 -1.03
CA ALA A 319 2.21 -11.38 -0.78
C ALA A 319 2.97 -12.67 -1.15
N LEU A 320 4.29 -12.53 -1.30
CA LEU A 320 5.27 -13.63 -1.24
C LEU A 320 6.19 -13.46 -0.05
N ASP A 321 6.47 -14.56 0.64
CA ASP A 321 7.33 -14.62 1.82
C ASP A 321 8.78 -14.22 1.54
N ALA A 322 9.45 -13.70 2.57
CA ALA A 322 10.89 -13.44 2.56
C ALA A 322 11.70 -14.73 2.71
N ASP A 323 11.17 -15.71 3.44
CA ASP A 323 11.83 -16.98 3.74
C ASP A 323 11.49 -18.05 2.67
N SER A 324 12.50 -18.87 2.34
CA SER A 324 12.28 -20.17 1.67
C SER A 324 13.14 -21.23 2.37
N GLU A 325 12.54 -22.40 2.62
CA GLU A 325 13.15 -23.46 3.43
C GLU A 325 13.63 -22.99 4.82
N GLY A 326 12.96 -21.97 5.38
CA GLY A 326 13.28 -21.37 6.67
C GLY A 326 14.52 -20.47 6.69
N GLU A 327 15.05 -20.10 5.52
CA GLU A 327 16.15 -19.15 5.38
C GLU A 327 15.70 -17.93 4.56
N GLU A 328 15.91 -16.73 5.11
CA GLU A 328 15.59 -15.47 4.43
C GLU A 328 16.40 -15.33 3.12
N GLY A 329 15.72 -15.04 2.01
CA GLY A 329 16.37 -14.74 0.74
C GLY A 329 16.96 -15.95 0.00
N LYS A 330 16.95 -17.18 0.56
CA LYS A 330 17.58 -18.37 -0.05
C LYS A 330 17.18 -18.60 -1.51
N PHE A 331 15.91 -18.38 -1.83
CA PHE A 331 15.40 -18.49 -3.20
C PHE A 331 16.06 -17.50 -4.17
N TYR A 332 16.46 -16.31 -3.72
CA TYR A 332 16.91 -15.19 -4.56
C TYR A 332 18.43 -15.05 -4.68
N LEU A 333 19.20 -15.66 -3.78
CA LEU A 333 20.66 -15.50 -3.70
C LEU A 333 21.42 -16.43 -4.67
N TRP A 334 22.62 -15.99 -5.09
CA TRP A 334 23.47 -16.71 -6.06
C TRP A 334 24.95 -16.74 -5.64
N THR A 335 25.66 -17.81 -6.02
CA THR A 335 27.14 -17.85 -6.00
C THR A 335 27.70 -17.66 -7.41
N VAL A 336 29.00 -17.37 -7.53
CA VAL A 336 29.66 -17.24 -8.85
C VAL A 336 29.61 -18.57 -9.59
N GLU A 337 29.92 -19.67 -8.91
CA GLU A 337 29.95 -21.01 -9.49
C GLU A 337 28.56 -21.42 -10.00
N GLU A 338 27.50 -21.06 -9.25
CA GLU A 338 26.14 -21.34 -9.67
C GLU A 338 25.79 -20.58 -10.95
N ILE A 339 26.10 -19.28 -11.03
CA ILE A 339 25.89 -18.46 -12.23
C ILE A 339 26.65 -19.05 -13.44
N GLU A 340 27.93 -19.38 -13.28
CA GLU A 340 28.74 -19.96 -14.36
C GLU A 340 28.26 -21.36 -14.76
N SER A 341 27.74 -22.16 -13.83
CA SER A 341 27.17 -23.48 -14.14
C SER A 341 25.91 -23.39 -15.02
N VAL A 342 25.11 -22.33 -14.85
CA VAL A 342 23.86 -22.14 -15.60
C VAL A 342 24.11 -21.44 -16.93
N LEU A 343 24.98 -20.43 -16.94
CA LEU A 343 25.20 -19.57 -18.11
C LEU A 343 26.37 -20.01 -18.99
N GLY A 344 27.29 -20.82 -18.46
CA GLY A 344 28.61 -21.04 -19.03
C GLY A 344 29.61 -19.96 -18.59
N GLU A 345 30.91 -20.25 -18.73
CA GLU A 345 31.99 -19.40 -18.19
C GLU A 345 31.99 -17.97 -18.76
N GLU A 346 31.85 -17.81 -20.08
CA GLU A 346 31.89 -16.50 -20.73
C GLU A 346 30.69 -15.62 -20.35
N ASP A 347 29.47 -16.14 -20.53
CA ASP A 347 28.23 -15.45 -20.20
C ASP A 347 28.11 -15.22 -18.68
N GLY A 348 28.60 -16.16 -17.86
CA GLY A 348 28.64 -16.05 -16.41
C GLY A 348 29.55 -14.91 -15.94
N LYS A 349 30.78 -14.83 -16.44
CA LYS A 349 31.70 -13.71 -16.15
C LYS A 349 31.14 -12.36 -16.59
N LEU A 350 30.50 -12.32 -17.76
CA LEU A 350 29.80 -11.12 -18.23
C LEU A 350 28.68 -10.71 -17.25
N TYR A 351 27.84 -11.66 -16.85
CA TYR A 351 26.74 -11.42 -15.92
C TYR A 351 27.24 -10.92 -14.58
N CYS A 352 28.24 -11.59 -13.99
CA CYS A 352 28.82 -11.22 -12.70
C CYS A 352 29.38 -9.79 -12.71
N LYS A 353 30.02 -9.38 -13.81
CA LYS A 353 30.53 -8.01 -13.98
C LYS A 353 29.42 -6.95 -13.94
N TYR A 354 28.29 -7.19 -14.61
CA TYR A 354 27.20 -6.21 -14.69
C TYR A 354 26.31 -6.21 -13.45
N TYR A 355 26.14 -7.35 -12.79
CA TYR A 355 25.25 -7.51 -11.64
C TYR A 355 25.96 -7.49 -10.27
N ASP A 356 27.23 -7.06 -10.24
CA ASP A 356 28.06 -6.95 -9.03
C ASP A 356 28.10 -8.23 -8.18
N ILE A 357 28.34 -9.36 -8.86
CA ILE A 357 28.47 -10.69 -8.23
C ILE A 357 29.95 -11.01 -8.07
N SER A 358 30.34 -11.48 -6.88
CA SER A 358 31.73 -11.84 -6.56
C SER A 358 31.79 -13.02 -5.59
N GLU A 359 32.97 -13.66 -5.51
CA GLU A 359 33.24 -14.78 -4.58
C GLU A 359 33.04 -14.40 -3.10
N ARG A 360 33.25 -13.13 -2.76
CA ARG A 360 33.02 -12.65 -1.39
C ARG A 360 31.54 -12.60 -1.02
N GLY A 361 30.66 -12.49 -2.00
CA GLY A 361 29.26 -12.14 -1.79
C GLY A 361 29.05 -10.67 -1.43
N ASN A 362 27.80 -10.24 -1.54
CA ASN A 362 27.32 -8.96 -1.04
C ASN A 362 26.24 -9.11 0.06
N PHE A 363 25.85 -10.35 0.39
CA PHE A 363 24.98 -10.73 1.49
C PHE A 363 25.30 -12.14 1.98
N GLU A 364 25.74 -12.28 3.24
CA GLU A 364 26.00 -13.58 3.90
C GLU A 364 26.84 -14.59 3.09
N GLY A 365 27.86 -14.10 2.36
CA GLY A 365 28.72 -14.93 1.51
C GLY A 365 28.11 -15.32 0.16
N LYS A 366 26.87 -14.92 -0.12
CA LYS A 366 26.19 -15.05 -1.42
C LYS A 366 25.94 -13.65 -2.03
N ASN A 367 25.37 -13.62 -3.23
CA ASN A 367 25.15 -12.40 -3.98
C ASN A 367 23.67 -12.17 -4.26
N ILE A 368 23.25 -10.93 -4.03
CA ILE A 368 22.04 -10.31 -4.55
C ILE A 368 22.44 -9.61 -5.85
N PRO A 369 21.96 -10.07 -7.03
CA PRO A 369 22.20 -9.38 -8.29
C PRO A 369 21.71 -7.93 -8.20
N ASN A 370 22.56 -6.97 -8.58
CA ASN A 370 22.21 -5.55 -8.55
C ASN A 370 23.00 -4.76 -9.59
N LEU A 371 22.48 -3.60 -9.99
CA LEU A 371 23.12 -2.72 -10.98
C LEU A 371 23.75 -1.47 -10.35
N ILE A 372 23.95 -1.40 -9.02
CA ILE A 372 24.39 -0.17 -8.32
C ILE A 372 25.67 0.41 -8.94
N LYS A 373 26.67 -0.44 -9.21
CA LYS A 373 27.95 -0.05 -9.83
C LYS A 373 27.90 0.06 -11.35
N THR A 374 26.78 -0.32 -11.96
CA THR A 374 26.59 -0.34 -13.40
C THR A 374 26.01 1.00 -13.91
N ASN A 375 26.58 1.48 -15.02
CA ASN A 375 26.05 2.63 -15.73
C ASN A 375 24.96 2.18 -16.72
N LEU A 376 23.70 2.41 -16.37
CA LEU A 376 22.56 2.00 -17.20
C LEU A 376 22.61 2.59 -18.61
N LYS A 377 23.20 3.79 -18.80
CA LYS A 377 23.34 4.39 -20.13
C LYS A 377 24.19 3.55 -21.08
N ASN A 378 25.13 2.75 -20.56
CA ASN A 378 25.92 1.86 -21.40
C ASN A 378 25.08 0.67 -21.89
N ILE A 379 24.21 0.13 -21.03
CA ILE A 379 23.27 -0.94 -21.39
C ILE A 379 22.21 -0.39 -22.36
N GLU A 380 21.65 0.79 -22.10
CA GLU A 380 20.61 1.38 -22.95
C GLU A 380 21.09 1.71 -24.37
N LYS A 381 22.35 2.11 -24.54
CA LYS A 381 22.93 2.42 -25.85
C LYS A 381 23.28 1.17 -26.66
N ASP A 382 23.59 0.07 -25.99
CA ASP A 382 23.95 -1.20 -26.62
C ASP A 382 22.78 -2.19 -26.55
N LYS A 383 21.95 -2.17 -27.60
CA LYS A 383 20.78 -3.05 -27.70
C LYS A 383 21.15 -4.54 -27.69
N GLU A 384 22.32 -4.89 -28.23
CA GLU A 384 22.77 -6.29 -28.26
C GLU A 384 23.12 -6.75 -26.84
N LEU A 385 23.91 -5.95 -26.12
CA LEU A 385 24.21 -6.21 -24.71
C LEU A 385 22.94 -6.26 -23.85
N LYS A 386 22.01 -5.32 -24.03
CA LYS A 386 20.74 -5.32 -23.29
C LYS A 386 19.94 -6.61 -23.51
N ASN A 387 19.70 -6.97 -24.77
CA ASN A 387 18.98 -8.19 -25.13
C ASN A 387 19.71 -9.44 -24.62
N LYS A 388 21.06 -9.42 -24.64
CA LYS A 388 21.88 -10.49 -24.08
C LYS A 388 21.65 -10.62 -22.57
N LEU A 389 21.78 -9.54 -21.79
CA LEU A 389 21.56 -9.56 -20.34
C LEU A 389 20.13 -10.00 -19.97
N GLU A 390 19.11 -9.59 -20.72
CA GLU A 390 17.73 -10.04 -20.53
C GLU A 390 17.57 -11.54 -20.80
N SER A 391 18.21 -12.06 -21.86
CA SER A 391 18.25 -13.50 -22.14
C SER A 391 18.95 -14.28 -21.02
N LEU A 392 20.04 -13.75 -20.45
CA LEU A 392 20.72 -14.37 -19.31
C LEU A 392 19.82 -14.39 -18.05
N ASN A 393 19.12 -13.30 -17.74
CA ASN A 393 18.14 -13.27 -16.65
C ASN A 393 17.06 -14.35 -16.85
N LYS A 394 16.55 -14.53 -18.07
CA LYS A 394 15.56 -15.58 -18.36
C LYS A 394 16.12 -17.00 -18.14
N LYS A 395 17.38 -17.26 -18.51
CA LYS A 395 18.03 -18.55 -18.22
C LYS A 395 18.17 -18.80 -16.71
N LEU A 396 18.63 -17.79 -15.97
CA LEU A 396 18.73 -17.86 -14.51
C LEU A 396 17.37 -18.05 -13.85
N TYR A 397 16.34 -17.35 -14.33
CA TYR A 397 14.97 -17.52 -13.86
C TYR A 397 14.51 -18.97 -14.04
N ASN A 398 14.63 -19.53 -15.26
CA ASN A 398 14.24 -20.92 -15.53
C ASN A 398 14.98 -21.96 -14.67
N TYR A 399 16.22 -21.65 -14.27
CA TYR A 399 16.95 -22.47 -13.30
C TYR A 399 16.38 -22.29 -11.89
N ARG A 400 16.13 -21.05 -11.47
CA ARG A 400 15.60 -20.68 -10.16
C ARG A 400 14.22 -21.29 -9.88
N GLU A 401 13.38 -21.47 -10.90
CA GLU A 401 12.07 -22.15 -10.79
C GLU A 401 12.15 -23.60 -10.26
N ARG A 402 13.35 -24.19 -10.23
CA ARG A 402 13.55 -25.54 -9.67
C ARG A 402 13.80 -25.52 -8.17
N ARG A 403 14.03 -24.34 -7.58
CA ARG A 403 14.20 -24.16 -6.14
C ARG A 403 12.86 -24.23 -5.44
N VAL A 404 12.87 -24.44 -4.12
CA VAL A 404 11.66 -24.30 -3.31
C VAL A 404 11.25 -22.82 -3.33
N HIS A 405 10.04 -22.55 -3.80
CA HIS A 405 9.50 -21.19 -3.83
C HIS A 405 9.21 -20.68 -2.41
N PRO A 406 9.36 -19.37 -2.15
CA PRO A 406 8.82 -18.75 -0.95
C PRO A 406 7.31 -19.03 -0.84
N HIS A 407 6.82 -19.10 0.38
CA HIS A 407 5.38 -19.28 0.59
C HIS A 407 4.61 -18.11 -0.01
N LYS A 408 3.47 -18.41 -0.64
CA LYS A 408 2.57 -17.41 -1.21
C LYS A 408 1.40 -17.23 -0.27
N ASP A 409 1.19 -15.99 0.17
CA ASP A 409 -0.05 -15.60 0.81
C ASP A 409 -1.10 -15.35 -0.28
N ASP A 410 -1.96 -16.35 -0.46
CA ASP A 410 -2.99 -16.41 -1.49
C ASP A 410 -4.32 -15.77 -1.05
N LYS A 411 -4.34 -15.00 0.05
CA LYS A 411 -5.49 -14.14 0.35
C LYS A 411 -5.63 -13.08 -0.74
N ILE A 412 -6.86 -12.79 -1.11
CA ILE A 412 -7.22 -11.63 -1.95
C ILE A 412 -7.86 -10.59 -1.04
N LEU A 413 -7.25 -9.41 -0.98
CA LEU A 413 -7.70 -8.29 -0.15
C LEU A 413 -8.27 -7.17 -1.02
N THR A 414 -9.46 -6.69 -0.70
CA THR A 414 -10.17 -5.65 -1.47
C THR A 414 -9.32 -4.39 -1.63
N ALA A 415 -8.76 -3.86 -0.55
CA ALA A 415 -7.91 -2.68 -0.55
C ALA A 415 -6.74 -2.80 -1.54
N TRP A 416 -5.98 -3.91 -1.48
CA TRP A 416 -4.77 -4.05 -2.29
C TRP A 416 -5.08 -4.34 -3.76
N ASN A 417 -6.20 -5.01 -4.03
CA ASN A 417 -6.72 -5.16 -5.38
C ASN A 417 -7.20 -3.82 -5.94
N GLY A 418 -7.82 -2.96 -5.13
CA GLY A 418 -8.16 -1.59 -5.51
C GLY A 418 -6.94 -0.78 -5.98
N LEU A 419 -5.82 -0.87 -5.26
CA LEU A 419 -4.55 -0.25 -5.67
C LEU A 419 -4.00 -0.85 -6.97
N MET A 420 -4.06 -2.16 -7.15
CA MET A 420 -3.60 -2.81 -8.38
C MET A 420 -4.49 -2.46 -9.59
N ILE A 421 -5.80 -2.37 -9.40
CA ILE A 421 -6.76 -1.90 -10.42
C ILE A 421 -6.40 -0.47 -10.84
N ALA A 422 -6.09 0.42 -9.90
CA ALA A 422 -5.64 1.77 -10.19
C ALA A 422 -4.34 1.75 -11.02
N ALA A 423 -3.35 0.96 -10.60
CA ALA A 423 -2.06 0.85 -11.27
C ALA A 423 -2.18 0.35 -12.72
N LEU A 424 -2.92 -0.73 -12.94
CA LEU A 424 -3.20 -1.30 -14.26
C LEU A 424 -3.97 -0.33 -15.14
N SER A 425 -4.97 0.36 -14.58
CA SER A 425 -5.77 1.35 -15.31
C SER A 425 -4.91 2.53 -15.78
N ILE A 426 -4.10 3.10 -14.88
CA ILE A 426 -3.19 4.21 -15.20
C ILE A 426 -2.19 3.78 -16.29
N ALA A 427 -1.51 2.65 -16.11
CA ALA A 427 -0.54 2.15 -17.06
C ALA A 427 -1.15 1.77 -18.42
N SER A 428 -2.36 1.19 -18.43
CA SER A 428 -3.08 0.85 -19.66
C SER A 428 -3.28 2.08 -20.55
N ARG A 429 -3.78 3.18 -19.97
CA ARG A 429 -4.00 4.44 -20.72
C ARG A 429 -2.70 5.02 -21.26
N VAL A 430 -1.66 5.04 -20.43
CA VAL A 430 -0.37 5.67 -20.77
C VAL A 430 0.38 4.88 -21.85
N PHE A 431 0.35 3.55 -21.75
CA PHE A 431 1.09 2.67 -22.66
C PHE A 431 0.25 2.10 -23.80
N ASN A 432 -1.06 2.34 -23.80
CA ASN A 432 -2.03 1.76 -24.73
C ASN A 432 -1.96 0.22 -24.74
N ASN A 433 -2.03 -0.37 -23.54
CA ASN A 433 -1.96 -1.82 -23.33
C ASN A 433 -3.33 -2.36 -22.87
N GLU A 434 -3.97 -3.14 -23.74
CA GLU A 434 -5.29 -3.72 -23.50
C GLU A 434 -5.28 -4.84 -22.44
N GLU A 435 -4.19 -5.61 -22.33
CA GLU A 435 -4.06 -6.67 -21.32
C GLU A 435 -4.16 -6.11 -19.90
N TYR A 436 -3.61 -4.91 -19.68
CA TYR A 436 -3.67 -4.24 -18.38
C TYR A 436 -5.10 -3.80 -18.05
N LYS A 437 -5.82 -3.26 -19.05
CA LYS A 437 -7.24 -2.90 -18.91
C LYS A 437 -8.08 -4.14 -18.62
N ASP A 438 -7.95 -5.19 -19.43
CA ASP A 438 -8.73 -6.42 -19.28
C ASP A 438 -8.49 -7.09 -17.92
N SER A 439 -7.25 -7.04 -17.41
CA SER A 439 -6.91 -7.55 -16.07
C SER A 439 -7.53 -6.71 -14.95
N ALA A 440 -7.57 -5.39 -15.09
CA ALA A 440 -8.24 -4.51 -14.14
C ALA A 440 -9.77 -4.74 -14.11
N GLU A 441 -10.40 -4.94 -15.28
CA GLU A 441 -11.83 -5.28 -15.38
C GLU A 441 -12.14 -6.61 -14.70
N LYS A 442 -11.34 -7.65 -14.94
CA LYS A 442 -11.47 -8.96 -14.28
C LYS A 442 -11.34 -8.87 -12.76
N ALA A 443 -10.43 -8.06 -12.24
CA ALA A 443 -10.27 -7.88 -10.81
C ALA A 443 -11.47 -7.16 -10.18
N VAL A 444 -12.05 -6.17 -10.86
CA VAL A 444 -13.31 -5.54 -10.43
C VAL A 444 -14.44 -6.58 -10.44
N ASP A 445 -14.58 -7.35 -11.51
CA ASP A 445 -15.61 -8.40 -11.60
C ASP A 445 -15.45 -9.44 -10.48
N PHE A 446 -14.22 -9.85 -10.18
CA PHE A 446 -13.92 -10.74 -9.07
C PHE A 446 -14.43 -10.16 -7.74
N ILE A 447 -14.09 -8.91 -7.42
CA ILE A 447 -14.52 -8.26 -6.17
C ILE A 447 -16.04 -8.21 -6.09
N TYR A 448 -16.73 -7.75 -7.15
CA TYR A 448 -18.18 -7.62 -7.11
C TYR A 448 -18.92 -8.98 -7.06
N ASN A 449 -18.29 -10.05 -7.55
CA ASN A 449 -18.88 -11.40 -7.53
C ASN A 449 -18.56 -12.19 -6.25
N LYS A 450 -17.44 -11.90 -5.57
CA LYS A 450 -16.92 -12.73 -4.47
C LYS A 450 -16.81 -12.01 -3.14
N LEU A 451 -16.72 -10.68 -3.14
CA LEU A 451 -16.45 -9.83 -1.97
C LEU A 451 -17.59 -8.86 -1.68
N ILE A 452 -18.80 -9.16 -2.16
CA ILE A 452 -20.03 -8.50 -1.76
C ILE A 452 -20.88 -9.55 -1.05
N SER A 453 -21.29 -9.29 0.19
CA SER A 453 -22.19 -10.17 0.94
C SER A 453 -23.61 -10.13 0.35
N GLU A 454 -24.46 -11.07 0.78
CA GLU A 454 -25.85 -11.17 0.31
C GLU A 454 -26.69 -9.90 0.55
N ASP A 455 -26.37 -9.13 1.60
CA ASP A 455 -27.01 -7.86 1.94
C ASP A 455 -26.35 -6.63 1.27
N GLY A 456 -25.37 -6.84 0.37
CA GLY A 456 -24.72 -5.79 -0.41
C GLY A 456 -23.52 -5.13 0.26
N ARG A 457 -23.06 -5.62 1.41
CA ARG A 457 -21.90 -5.08 2.13
C ARG A 457 -20.58 -5.55 1.49
N LEU A 458 -19.66 -4.61 1.24
CA LEU A 458 -18.31 -4.95 0.80
C LEU A 458 -17.56 -5.72 1.90
N LEU A 459 -16.83 -6.76 1.51
CA LEU A 459 -16.03 -7.62 2.39
C LEU A 459 -14.53 -7.40 2.14
N ALA A 460 -13.70 -7.65 3.16
CA ALA A 460 -12.27 -7.32 3.14
C ALA A 460 -11.42 -8.43 2.49
N ARG A 461 -11.71 -9.71 2.82
CA ARG A 461 -10.83 -10.84 2.49
C ARG A 461 -11.58 -11.94 1.77
N TYR A 462 -10.97 -12.50 0.74
CA TYR A 462 -11.36 -13.77 0.12
C TYR A 462 -10.20 -14.77 0.16
N ARG A 463 -10.49 -16.03 0.49
CA ARG A 463 -9.55 -17.15 0.40
C ARG A 463 -10.30 -18.48 0.42
N ASP A 464 -9.86 -19.45 -0.39
CA ASP A 464 -10.40 -20.82 -0.39
C ASP A 464 -11.94 -20.90 -0.50
N GLY A 465 -12.53 -20.08 -1.37
CA GLY A 465 -13.99 -20.02 -1.59
C GLY A 465 -14.78 -19.29 -0.50
N GLU A 466 -14.11 -18.69 0.48
CA GLU A 466 -14.72 -18.00 1.61
C GLU A 466 -14.37 -16.51 1.60
N ALA A 467 -15.40 -15.66 1.62
CA ALA A 467 -15.29 -14.24 1.87
C ALA A 467 -15.59 -13.92 3.34
N ALA A 468 -14.77 -13.07 3.96
CA ALA A 468 -14.88 -12.75 5.37
C ALA A 468 -14.52 -11.29 5.69
N TYR A 469 -15.00 -10.88 6.86
CA TYR A 469 -14.87 -9.56 7.48
C TYR A 469 -15.51 -8.42 6.69
N ASN A 470 -16.24 -7.55 7.38
CA ASN A 470 -16.73 -6.32 6.76
C ASN A 470 -15.51 -5.49 6.32
N ALA A 471 -15.56 -4.99 5.09
CA ALA A 471 -14.53 -4.12 4.55
C ALA A 471 -14.34 -2.86 5.41
N TYR A 472 -13.09 -2.42 5.50
CA TYR A 472 -12.61 -1.26 6.25
C TYR A 472 -12.56 -0.01 5.35
N LEU A 473 -12.28 1.15 5.93
CA LEU A 473 -12.15 2.41 5.19
C LEU A 473 -11.21 2.29 3.98
N ASP A 474 -10.05 1.66 4.17
CA ASP A 474 -9.03 1.51 3.13
C ASP A 474 -9.56 0.72 1.91
N ASP A 475 -10.39 -0.30 2.14
CA ASP A 475 -11.01 -1.09 1.07
C ASP A 475 -11.92 -0.23 0.18
N TYR A 476 -12.75 0.62 0.81
CA TYR A 476 -13.61 1.55 0.07
C TYR A 476 -12.81 2.63 -0.64
N ALA A 477 -11.88 3.27 0.05
CA ALA A 477 -11.09 4.36 -0.52
C ALA A 477 -10.24 3.88 -1.70
N PHE A 478 -9.58 2.73 -1.60
CA PHE A 478 -8.70 2.25 -2.66
C PHE A 478 -9.47 1.62 -3.82
N LEU A 479 -10.58 0.92 -3.56
CA LEU A 479 -11.44 0.41 -4.63
C LEU A 479 -12.11 1.55 -5.39
N THR A 480 -12.57 2.60 -4.69
CA THR A 480 -13.09 3.83 -5.32
C THR A 480 -12.02 4.46 -6.22
N TRP A 481 -10.78 4.57 -5.74
CA TRP A 481 -9.67 5.07 -6.57
C TRP A 481 -9.48 4.19 -7.81
N GLY A 482 -9.41 2.88 -7.65
CA GLY A 482 -9.32 1.94 -8.78
C GLY A 482 -10.45 2.08 -9.80
N LEU A 483 -11.70 2.21 -9.35
CA LEU A 483 -12.87 2.37 -10.21
C LEU A 483 -12.87 3.70 -10.97
N MET A 484 -12.47 4.80 -10.33
CA MET A 484 -12.33 6.10 -11.01
C MET A 484 -11.25 6.08 -12.09
N GLU A 485 -10.13 5.41 -11.82
CA GLU A 485 -9.08 5.23 -12.81
C GLU A 485 -9.57 4.31 -13.94
N LEU A 486 -10.27 3.22 -13.64
CA LEU A 486 -10.82 2.31 -14.65
C LEU A 486 -11.90 2.97 -15.50
N TYR A 487 -12.75 3.83 -14.91
CA TYR A 487 -13.65 4.70 -15.66
C TYR A 487 -12.87 5.59 -16.62
N THR A 488 -11.80 6.25 -16.16
CA THR A 488 -11.01 7.12 -17.03
C THR A 488 -10.30 6.34 -18.15
N THR A 489 -10.07 5.03 -17.96
CA THR A 489 -9.50 4.14 -18.98
C THR A 489 -10.50 3.70 -20.02
N THR A 490 -11.70 3.34 -19.59
CA THR A 490 -12.69 2.63 -20.41
C THR A 490 -13.86 3.52 -20.84
N PHE A 491 -14.08 4.60 -20.10
CA PHE A 491 -15.27 5.45 -20.10
C PHE A 491 -16.60 4.69 -19.99
N LYS A 492 -16.57 3.46 -19.44
CA LYS A 492 -17.78 2.74 -19.06
C LYS A 492 -18.39 3.39 -17.81
N VAL A 493 -19.54 4.04 -17.99
CA VAL A 493 -20.23 4.82 -16.95
C VAL A 493 -20.49 4.00 -15.67
N GLU A 494 -20.66 2.68 -15.80
CA GLU A 494 -20.87 1.77 -14.66
C GLU A 494 -19.76 1.83 -13.60
N TYR A 495 -18.51 2.07 -13.99
CA TYR A 495 -17.42 2.18 -13.02
C TYR A 495 -17.49 3.49 -12.24
N LEU A 496 -17.96 4.58 -12.86
CA LEU A 496 -18.16 5.85 -12.19
C LEU A 496 -19.37 5.79 -11.24
N GLU A 497 -20.48 5.15 -11.65
CA GLU A 497 -21.62 4.89 -10.76
C GLU A 497 -21.19 4.07 -9.53
N LYS A 498 -20.46 2.97 -9.74
CA LYS A 498 -19.90 2.15 -8.65
C LYS A 498 -18.98 2.96 -7.72
N ALA A 499 -18.16 3.87 -8.26
CA ALA A 499 -17.31 4.73 -7.44
C ALA A 499 -18.13 5.71 -6.58
N ILE A 500 -19.24 6.24 -7.11
CA ILE A 500 -20.19 7.09 -6.36
C ILE A 500 -20.86 6.27 -5.26
N GLU A 501 -21.41 5.10 -5.58
CA GLU A 501 -22.09 4.21 -4.61
C GLU A 501 -21.17 3.81 -3.45
N LEU A 502 -19.90 3.47 -3.74
CA LEU A 502 -18.91 3.18 -2.70
C LEU A 502 -18.56 4.42 -1.88
N THR A 503 -18.48 5.59 -2.48
CA THR A 503 -18.20 6.85 -1.75
C THR A 503 -19.34 7.19 -0.80
N GLU A 504 -20.59 7.04 -1.24
CA GLU A 504 -21.78 7.23 -0.40
C GLU A 504 -21.81 6.24 0.76
N SER A 505 -21.58 4.95 0.47
CA SER A 505 -21.48 3.89 1.50
C SER A 505 -20.35 4.16 2.48
N MET A 506 -19.20 4.64 1.99
CA MET A 506 -18.05 4.99 2.82
C MET A 506 -18.39 6.14 3.78
N ILE A 507 -19.10 7.17 3.30
CA ILE A 507 -19.63 8.25 4.14
C ILE A 507 -20.60 7.69 5.19
N GLU A 508 -21.55 6.86 4.78
CA GLU A 508 -22.54 6.32 5.71
C GLU A 508 -21.92 5.46 6.83
N LEU A 509 -20.95 4.61 6.49
CA LEU A 509 -20.44 3.58 7.39
C LEU A 509 -19.34 4.10 8.34
N PHE A 510 -18.48 4.99 7.84
CA PHE A 510 -17.22 5.33 8.52
C PHE A 510 -17.13 6.77 9.00
N TRP A 511 -17.96 7.69 8.49
CA TRP A 511 -17.87 9.11 8.87
C TRP A 511 -18.19 9.34 10.35
N ASP A 512 -17.39 10.16 11.02
CA ASP A 512 -17.70 10.66 12.36
C ASP A 512 -18.57 11.92 12.28
N GLU A 513 -19.87 11.78 12.51
CA GLU A 513 -20.81 12.91 12.53
C GLU A 513 -20.51 13.97 13.61
N GLY A 514 -19.81 13.60 14.69
CA GLY A 514 -19.50 14.52 15.80
C GLY A 514 -18.23 15.34 15.60
N HIS A 515 -17.20 14.73 15.01
CA HIS A 515 -15.87 15.34 14.88
C HIS A 515 -15.29 15.35 13.46
N GLY A 516 -15.95 14.77 12.46
CA GLY A 516 -15.49 14.72 11.08
C GLY A 516 -14.34 13.73 10.83
N GLY A 517 -14.06 13.46 9.56
CA GLY A 517 -13.10 12.41 9.17
C GLY A 517 -13.66 11.00 9.36
N PHE A 518 -12.94 10.00 8.86
CA PHE A 518 -13.41 8.63 8.80
C PHE A 518 -12.72 7.75 9.85
N TYR A 519 -13.51 6.91 10.53
CA TYR A 519 -13.01 5.79 11.30
C TYR A 519 -12.54 4.66 10.38
N LEU A 520 -11.56 3.88 10.83
CA LEU A 520 -11.07 2.73 10.06
C LEU A 520 -12.13 1.61 9.93
N ASN A 521 -12.86 1.32 11.01
CA ASN A 521 -13.90 0.30 11.05
C ASN A 521 -15.31 0.92 10.97
N GLY A 522 -16.23 0.20 10.33
CA GLY A 522 -17.59 0.67 10.12
C GLY A 522 -18.39 0.72 11.42
N LYS A 523 -19.45 1.54 11.47
CA LYS A 523 -20.39 1.59 12.60
C LYS A 523 -21.13 0.25 12.83
N ASP A 524 -21.17 -0.59 11.81
CA ASP A 524 -21.72 -1.94 11.73
C ASP A 524 -20.73 -3.04 12.15
N SER A 525 -19.47 -2.70 12.43
CA SER A 525 -18.42 -3.66 12.82
C SER A 525 -18.31 -3.86 14.35
N GLU A 526 -17.49 -4.83 14.76
CA GLU A 526 -17.14 -5.07 16.17
C GLU A 526 -16.71 -3.76 16.84
N GLN A 527 -17.35 -3.44 17.98
CA GLN A 527 -17.00 -2.25 18.75
C GLN A 527 -15.77 -2.52 19.62
N LEU A 528 -14.63 -2.03 19.14
CA LEU A 528 -13.34 -2.10 19.83
C LEU A 528 -13.20 -0.99 20.88
N VAL A 529 -12.17 -1.07 21.74
CA VAL A 529 -11.97 -0.16 22.90
C VAL A 529 -11.86 1.31 22.48
N VAL A 530 -11.35 1.55 21.27
CA VAL A 530 -11.27 2.84 20.58
C VAL A 530 -11.52 2.61 19.10
N ARG A 531 -12.03 3.62 18.39
CA ARG A 531 -12.15 3.62 16.93
C ARG A 531 -11.14 4.61 16.36
N PRO A 532 -10.03 4.14 15.78
CA PRO A 532 -9.00 5.04 15.30
C PRO A 532 -9.44 5.73 14.01
N LYS A 533 -8.97 6.97 13.83
CA LYS A 533 -8.96 7.67 12.54
C LYS A 533 -7.51 7.76 12.09
N GLU A 534 -7.12 6.89 11.16
CA GLU A 534 -5.77 6.92 10.63
C GLU A 534 -5.68 7.92 9.49
N VAL A 535 -4.64 8.76 9.54
CA VAL A 535 -4.29 9.69 8.45
C VAL A 535 -2.82 9.57 8.07
N TYR A 536 -1.99 8.91 8.89
CA TYR A 536 -0.57 8.72 8.62
C TYR A 536 -0.35 7.82 7.40
N ASP A 537 0.39 8.33 6.42
CA ASP A 537 0.70 7.63 5.17
C ASP A 537 2.00 6.83 5.36
N GLY A 538 1.87 5.63 5.93
CA GLY A 538 2.99 4.71 6.23
C GLY A 538 3.58 4.04 4.99
N ALA A 539 3.62 2.71 4.96
CA ALA A 539 4.05 1.96 3.77
C ALA A 539 3.08 2.13 2.59
N ILE A 540 1.79 2.33 2.90
CA ILE A 540 0.70 2.66 1.99
C ILE A 540 0.04 3.98 2.45
N PRO A 541 -0.64 4.72 1.56
CA PRO A 541 -1.41 5.88 1.97
C PRO A 541 -2.57 5.45 2.90
N SER A 542 -3.03 6.35 3.78
CA SER A 542 -4.17 6.06 4.64
C SER A 542 -5.50 6.17 3.88
N GLY A 543 -6.52 5.45 4.33
CA GLY A 543 -7.88 5.58 3.78
C GLY A 543 -8.44 7.00 3.85
N ASN A 544 -8.16 7.77 4.92
CA ASN A 544 -8.58 9.17 4.99
C ASN A 544 -7.89 10.04 3.91
N SER A 545 -6.59 9.82 3.67
CA SER A 545 -5.83 10.53 2.64
C SER A 545 -6.37 10.26 1.24
N VAL A 546 -6.63 8.98 0.91
CA VAL A 546 -7.14 8.59 -0.41
C VAL A 546 -8.60 9.01 -0.59
N ALA A 547 -9.44 8.85 0.44
CA ALA A 547 -10.83 9.31 0.41
C ALA A 547 -10.93 10.81 0.15
N ALA A 548 -10.07 11.63 0.76
CA ALA A 548 -10.07 13.07 0.54
C ALA A 548 -9.81 13.43 -0.93
N LEU A 549 -8.79 12.83 -1.56
CA LEU A 549 -8.47 13.09 -2.96
C LEU A 549 -9.55 12.52 -3.91
N ASN A 550 -10.09 11.35 -3.62
CA ASN A 550 -11.18 10.76 -4.41
C ASN A 550 -12.42 11.66 -4.40
N MET A 551 -12.84 12.14 -3.22
CA MET A 551 -14.01 13.01 -3.08
C MET A 551 -13.83 14.34 -3.82
N LEU A 552 -12.62 14.94 -3.78
CA LEU A 552 -12.31 16.14 -4.57
C LEU A 552 -12.43 15.88 -6.08
N LYS A 553 -11.84 14.78 -6.56
CA LYS A 553 -11.91 14.43 -7.99
C LYS A 553 -13.33 14.08 -8.43
N LEU A 554 -14.07 13.30 -7.63
CA LEU A 554 -15.47 12.94 -7.90
C LEU A 554 -16.34 14.19 -7.95
N SER A 555 -16.20 15.11 -6.99
CA SER A 555 -16.90 16.40 -7.00
C SER A 555 -16.79 17.08 -8.36
N LYS A 556 -15.58 17.21 -8.90
CA LYS A 556 -15.33 17.83 -10.20
C LYS A 556 -15.89 17.01 -11.37
N MET A 557 -15.88 15.68 -11.29
CA MET A 557 -16.42 14.81 -12.35
C MET A 557 -17.95 14.83 -12.42
N ILE A 558 -18.63 14.97 -11.29
CA ILE A 558 -20.10 14.82 -11.19
C ILE A 558 -20.84 16.13 -10.87
N GLY A 559 -20.11 17.17 -10.48
CA GLY A 559 -20.65 18.47 -10.07
C GLY A 559 -21.26 18.48 -8.67
N ASP A 560 -20.83 17.60 -7.76
CA ASP A 560 -21.34 17.53 -6.39
C ASP A 560 -20.41 18.18 -5.36
N THR A 561 -20.70 19.45 -5.06
CA THR A 561 -19.93 20.28 -4.11
C THR A 561 -19.99 19.78 -2.66
N LYS A 562 -20.96 18.93 -2.28
CA LYS A 562 -21.04 18.37 -0.91
C LYS A 562 -19.83 17.51 -0.55
N LEU A 563 -19.22 16.88 -1.55
CA LEU A 563 -18.00 16.11 -1.36
C LEU A 563 -16.82 17.02 -1.00
N GLU A 564 -16.72 18.21 -1.60
CA GLU A 564 -15.71 19.23 -1.24
C GLU A 564 -15.91 19.73 0.20
N GLU A 565 -17.15 20.00 0.60
CA GLU A 565 -17.48 20.42 1.98
C GLU A 565 -17.03 19.40 3.03
N LYS A 566 -17.16 18.09 2.75
CA LYS A 566 -16.63 17.04 3.63
C LYS A 566 -15.11 17.01 3.66
N VAL A 567 -14.45 17.26 2.53
CA VAL A 567 -12.98 17.33 2.46
C VAL A 567 -12.45 18.52 3.28
N ASP A 568 -13.12 19.67 3.26
CA ASP A 568 -12.76 20.80 4.12
C ASP A 568 -12.79 20.46 5.61
N ILE A 569 -13.75 19.62 6.02
CA ILE A 569 -13.81 19.11 7.40
C ILE A 569 -12.62 18.18 7.67
N ILE A 570 -12.31 17.26 6.76
CA ILE A 570 -11.13 16.36 6.87
C ILE A 570 -9.84 17.18 7.05
N PHE A 571 -9.65 18.22 6.24
CA PHE A 571 -8.51 19.12 6.33
C PHE A 571 -8.39 19.75 7.71
N LYS A 572 -9.48 20.30 8.26
CA LYS A 572 -9.49 20.90 9.60
C LYS A 572 -9.23 19.89 10.71
N VAL A 573 -9.79 18.68 10.61
CA VAL A 573 -9.63 17.61 11.61
C VAL A 573 -8.17 17.19 11.73
N PHE A 574 -7.48 17.02 10.61
CA PHE A 574 -6.11 16.49 10.62
C PHE A 574 -5.02 17.57 10.56
N ALA A 575 -5.36 18.85 10.35
CA ALA A 575 -4.42 19.95 10.16
C ALA A 575 -3.28 19.98 11.20
N ASN A 576 -3.60 19.92 12.50
CA ASN A 576 -2.58 19.97 13.56
C ASN A 576 -1.62 18.76 13.54
N LYS A 577 -2.11 17.56 13.21
CA LYS A 577 -1.27 16.36 13.09
C LYS A 577 -0.38 16.45 11.86
N VAL A 578 -0.96 16.84 10.72
CA VAL A 578 -0.26 16.98 9.44
C VAL A 578 0.80 18.09 9.49
N LYS A 579 0.47 19.29 9.98
CA LYS A 579 1.41 20.41 10.07
C LYS A 579 2.64 20.12 10.94
N LYS A 580 2.58 19.18 11.88
CA LYS A 580 3.76 18.87 12.73
C LYS A 580 4.84 18.09 11.97
N ALA A 581 4.45 17.19 11.07
CA ALA A 581 5.35 16.34 10.31
C ALA A 581 4.75 16.00 8.93
N PRO A 582 4.55 17.00 8.05
CA PRO A 582 3.76 16.85 6.83
C PRO A 582 4.33 15.83 5.84
N ASN A 583 5.65 15.55 5.88
CA ASN A 583 6.26 14.48 5.09
C ASN A 583 5.70 13.07 5.39
N GLY A 584 5.14 12.84 6.58
CA GLY A 584 4.45 11.60 6.96
C GLY A 584 3.00 11.48 6.44
N TYR A 585 2.52 12.47 5.69
CA TYR A 585 1.14 12.59 5.22
C TYR A 585 1.12 13.00 3.74
N SER A 586 2.08 12.51 2.94
CA SER A 586 2.30 13.03 1.58
C SER A 586 1.15 12.77 0.61
N TYR A 587 0.37 11.70 0.78
CA TYR A 587 -0.82 11.47 -0.02
C TYR A 587 -1.96 12.38 0.44
N PHE A 588 -2.11 12.64 1.74
CA PHE A 588 -3.02 13.67 2.23
C PHE A 588 -2.69 15.05 1.62
N MET A 589 -1.39 15.36 1.54
CA MET A 589 -0.90 16.60 0.93
C MET A 589 -1.16 16.66 -0.59
N LEU A 590 -1.44 15.54 -1.27
CA LEU A 590 -1.96 15.58 -2.64
C LEU A 590 -3.36 16.18 -2.71
N ALA A 591 -4.24 15.82 -1.76
CA ALA A 591 -5.59 16.39 -1.68
C ALA A 591 -5.54 17.89 -1.36
N VAL A 592 -4.68 18.28 -0.40
CA VAL A 592 -4.45 19.70 -0.07
C VAL A 592 -3.93 20.44 -1.30
N LEU A 593 -2.90 19.91 -1.98
CA LEU A 593 -2.35 20.52 -3.18
C LEU A 593 -3.40 20.63 -4.28
N PHE A 594 -4.19 19.59 -4.55
CA PHE A 594 -5.27 19.60 -5.54
C PHE A 594 -6.32 20.70 -5.26
N SER A 595 -6.57 21.00 -3.98
CA SER A 595 -7.54 22.04 -3.57
C SER A 595 -6.95 23.46 -3.61
N ASN A 596 -5.63 23.61 -3.65
CA ASN A 596 -4.94 24.91 -3.63
C ASN A 596 -4.44 25.34 -5.02
N VAL A 597 -4.58 24.50 -6.05
CA VAL A 597 -4.21 24.82 -7.43
C VAL A 597 -5.42 24.80 -8.33
N SER A 598 -5.31 25.50 -9.45
CA SER A 598 -6.32 25.51 -10.48
C SER A 598 -6.49 24.13 -11.12
N VAL A 599 -7.72 23.60 -11.11
CA VAL A 599 -8.07 22.26 -11.62
C VAL A 599 -8.86 22.40 -12.92
N LYS A 600 -8.47 21.64 -13.93
CA LYS A 600 -9.18 21.58 -15.22
C LYS A 600 -10.27 20.51 -15.21
N GLU A 601 -11.50 20.93 -15.41
CA GLU A 601 -12.66 20.07 -15.64
C GLU A 601 -12.84 19.90 -17.14
N ILE A 602 -12.56 18.69 -17.64
CA ILE A 602 -12.54 18.40 -19.08
C ILE A 602 -13.71 17.48 -19.41
N VAL A 603 -14.62 17.95 -20.26
CA VAL A 603 -15.61 17.08 -20.92
C VAL A 603 -15.30 16.95 -22.39
N ILE A 604 -15.14 15.73 -22.86
CA ILE A 604 -15.07 15.42 -24.30
C ILE A 604 -16.44 14.93 -24.74
N VAL A 605 -16.99 15.54 -25.78
CA VAL A 605 -18.27 15.14 -26.38
C VAL A 605 -18.01 14.50 -27.73
N GLY A 606 -18.41 13.23 -27.90
CA GLY A 606 -18.24 12.47 -29.13
C GLY A 606 -17.93 11.00 -28.90
N ASP A 607 -18.01 10.21 -29.96
CA ASP A 607 -17.84 8.75 -29.97
C ASP A 607 -17.05 8.22 -31.18
N LYS A 608 -16.45 9.12 -31.98
CA LYS A 608 -15.77 8.81 -33.24
C LYS A 608 -14.25 8.79 -33.09
N GLU A 609 -13.54 8.62 -34.19
CA GLU A 609 -12.07 8.51 -34.21
C GLU A 609 -11.35 9.79 -33.72
N ASP A 610 -11.91 10.97 -34.02
CA ASP A 610 -11.44 12.25 -33.50
C ASP A 610 -11.55 12.36 -31.97
N THR A 611 -12.53 11.67 -31.37
CA THR A 611 -12.67 11.55 -29.91
C THR A 611 -11.52 10.72 -29.33
N LYS A 612 -11.19 9.59 -29.96
CA LYS A 612 -10.03 8.77 -29.55
C LYS A 612 -8.72 9.53 -29.65
N GLU A 613 -8.58 10.40 -30.66
CA GLU A 613 -7.40 11.26 -30.80
C GLU A 613 -7.25 12.22 -29.61
N MET A 614 -8.33 12.92 -29.21
CA MET A 614 -8.33 13.78 -28.03
C MET A 614 -8.00 13.01 -26.74
N LEU A 615 -8.63 11.84 -26.55
CA LEU A 615 -8.36 10.98 -25.39
C LEU A 615 -6.91 10.50 -25.35
N LYS A 616 -6.32 10.15 -26.49
CA LYS A 616 -4.90 9.76 -26.60
C LYS A 616 -3.96 10.90 -26.20
N ILE A 617 -4.32 12.14 -26.51
CA ILE A 617 -3.55 13.33 -26.08
C ILE A 617 -3.60 13.48 -24.56
N LEU A 618 -4.78 13.33 -23.95
CA LEU A 618 -4.96 13.39 -22.49
C LEU A 618 -4.14 12.29 -21.81
N ASN A 619 -4.29 11.04 -22.26
CA ASN A 619 -3.65 9.87 -21.66
C ASN A 619 -2.11 9.92 -21.69
N LYS A 620 -1.52 10.56 -22.71
CA LYS A 620 -0.05 10.69 -22.81
C LYS A 620 0.53 11.79 -21.94
N ARG A 621 -0.26 12.79 -21.56
CA ARG A 621 0.22 13.97 -20.82
C ARG A 621 0.10 13.74 -19.32
N PHE A 622 1.10 14.20 -18.58
CA PHE A 622 0.99 14.31 -17.13
C PHE A 622 0.11 15.53 -16.75
N LEU A 623 -1.17 15.27 -16.47
CA LEU A 623 -2.19 16.25 -16.10
C LEU A 623 -2.79 15.92 -14.71
N PRO A 624 -2.02 16.06 -13.62
CA PRO A 624 -2.46 15.61 -12.29
C PRO A 624 -3.58 16.48 -11.67
N PHE A 625 -3.80 17.69 -12.17
CA PHE A 625 -4.86 18.61 -11.75
C PHE A 625 -5.92 18.75 -12.85
N ALA A 626 -6.34 17.61 -13.40
CA ALA A 626 -7.43 17.54 -14.36
C ALA A 626 -8.34 16.36 -14.06
N THR A 627 -9.63 16.53 -14.35
CA THR A 627 -10.62 15.46 -14.38
C THR A 627 -11.20 15.36 -15.78
N VAL A 628 -11.57 14.14 -16.20
CA VAL A 628 -12.05 13.88 -17.56
C VAL A 628 -13.35 13.10 -17.50
N VAL A 629 -14.36 13.59 -18.20
CA VAL A 629 -15.63 12.90 -18.44
C VAL A 629 -15.85 12.79 -19.95
N LEU A 630 -16.33 11.64 -20.41
CA LEU A 630 -16.67 11.41 -21.81
C LEU A 630 -18.19 11.36 -21.98
N ASN A 631 -18.75 12.30 -22.74
CA ASN A 631 -20.15 12.35 -23.10
C ASN A 631 -20.38 11.78 -24.51
N THR A 632 -20.89 10.55 -24.56
CA THR A 632 -21.27 9.85 -25.80
C THR A 632 -22.77 9.87 -26.08
N GLY A 633 -23.56 10.70 -25.37
CA GLY A 633 -25.03 10.61 -25.41
C GLY A 633 -25.63 9.60 -24.43
N ASN A 634 -24.83 9.02 -23.53
CA ASN A 634 -25.29 8.01 -22.58
C ASN A 634 -26.17 8.62 -21.49
N HIS A 635 -27.45 8.23 -21.43
CA HIS A 635 -28.40 8.72 -20.42
C HIS A 635 -28.01 8.40 -18.97
N ARG A 636 -27.23 7.33 -18.72
CA ARG A 636 -26.70 7.04 -17.37
C ARG A 636 -25.77 8.15 -16.89
N LEU A 637 -24.90 8.64 -17.78
CA LEU A 637 -23.99 9.75 -17.46
C LEU A 637 -24.77 10.99 -17.07
N TYR A 638 -25.86 11.29 -17.77
CA TYR A 638 -26.72 12.44 -17.48
C TYR A 638 -27.44 12.38 -16.14
N HIS A 639 -27.51 11.20 -15.52
CA HIS A 639 -28.07 11.04 -14.19
C HIS A 639 -27.05 11.38 -13.11
N ILE A 640 -25.80 10.93 -13.28
CA ILE A 640 -24.72 11.15 -12.31
C ILE A 640 -24.00 12.49 -12.50
N ALA A 641 -23.91 13.01 -13.73
CA ALA A 641 -23.26 14.27 -14.07
C ALA A 641 -24.21 15.14 -14.93
N PRO A 642 -25.27 15.74 -14.35
CA PRO A 642 -26.34 16.39 -15.12
C PRO A 642 -25.88 17.56 -15.99
N PHE A 643 -24.78 18.22 -15.63
CA PHE A 643 -24.23 19.36 -16.37
C PHE A 643 -23.77 18.98 -17.79
N THR A 644 -23.47 17.70 -18.05
CA THR A 644 -23.03 17.24 -19.38
C THR A 644 -24.17 17.20 -20.41
N LYS A 645 -25.44 17.30 -19.99
CA LYS A 645 -26.60 17.31 -20.91
C LYS A 645 -26.55 18.45 -21.92
N ASN A 646 -26.01 19.60 -21.53
CA ASN A 646 -26.00 20.81 -22.35
C ASN A 646 -24.72 20.96 -23.18
N GLN A 647 -23.83 19.96 -23.16
CA GLN A 647 -22.58 19.96 -23.91
C GLN A 647 -22.74 19.11 -25.17
N GLU A 648 -22.76 19.78 -26.32
CA GLU A 648 -23.01 19.16 -27.63
C GLU A 648 -21.76 19.14 -28.52
N GLN A 649 -21.79 18.32 -29.56
CA GLN A 649 -20.75 18.34 -30.60
C GLN A 649 -20.88 19.60 -31.46
N ILE A 650 -19.77 20.31 -31.69
CA ILE A 650 -19.69 21.40 -32.65
C ILE A 650 -19.29 20.83 -34.01
N ASN A 651 -20.06 21.15 -35.05
CA ASN A 651 -19.82 20.71 -36.44
C ASN A 651 -19.77 19.18 -36.59
N ASN A 652 -20.52 18.42 -35.77
CA ASN A 652 -20.53 16.95 -35.74
C ASN A 652 -19.15 16.30 -35.49
N LYS A 653 -18.22 17.03 -34.86
CA LYS A 653 -16.87 16.59 -34.49
C LYS A 653 -16.75 16.45 -32.97
N ALA A 654 -15.77 15.67 -32.52
CA ALA A 654 -15.34 15.63 -31.13
C ALA A 654 -15.09 17.05 -30.61
N THR A 655 -15.69 17.39 -29.48
CA THR A 655 -15.63 18.74 -28.92
C THR A 655 -15.21 18.68 -27.47
N ALA A 656 -14.16 19.43 -27.11
CA ALA A 656 -13.68 19.56 -25.75
C ALA A 656 -14.25 20.81 -25.09
N TYR A 657 -14.85 20.62 -23.91
CA TYR A 657 -15.27 21.66 -22.98
C TYR A 657 -14.28 21.65 -21.82
N ILE A 658 -13.55 22.74 -21.62
CA ILE A 658 -12.52 22.85 -20.58
C ILE A 658 -12.83 24.03 -19.69
N CYS A 659 -13.20 23.75 -18.45
CA CYS A 659 -13.44 24.73 -17.41
C CYS A 659 -12.30 24.71 -16.38
N GLU A 660 -11.99 25.88 -15.84
CA GLU A 660 -10.92 26.11 -14.88
C GLU A 660 -11.36 27.28 -13.98
N ASP A 661 -11.32 27.11 -12.65
CA ASP A 661 -11.74 28.12 -11.66
C ASP A 661 -13.12 28.75 -11.95
N PHE A 662 -14.14 27.90 -12.13
CA PHE A 662 -15.52 28.30 -12.47
C PHE A 662 -15.68 29.06 -13.80
N THR A 663 -14.64 29.12 -14.62
CA THR A 663 -14.65 29.78 -15.93
C THR A 663 -14.41 28.77 -17.04
N CYS A 664 -15.31 28.69 -18.01
CA CYS A 664 -15.16 27.80 -19.16
C CYS A 664 -14.56 28.54 -20.36
N ASN A 665 -13.61 27.90 -21.04
CA ASN A 665 -13.11 28.35 -22.33
C ASN A 665 -14.17 28.12 -23.42
N GLU A 666 -14.03 28.80 -24.57
CA GLU A 666 -14.84 28.46 -25.75
C GLU A 666 -14.63 26.98 -26.12
N PRO A 667 -15.71 26.19 -26.31
CA PRO A 667 -15.58 24.79 -26.66
C PRO A 667 -14.86 24.64 -28.01
N THR A 668 -13.98 23.64 -28.12
CA THR A 668 -13.12 23.49 -29.29
C THR A 668 -13.15 22.09 -29.87
N ASN A 669 -13.22 22.00 -31.20
CA ASN A 669 -13.02 20.79 -31.99
C ASN A 669 -11.68 20.80 -32.75
N GLU A 670 -10.82 21.80 -32.48
CA GLU A 670 -9.50 21.94 -33.09
C GLU A 670 -8.41 21.38 -32.18
N ILE A 671 -7.68 20.36 -32.64
CA ILE A 671 -6.71 19.61 -31.84
C ILE A 671 -5.57 20.48 -31.28
N GLU A 672 -5.09 21.46 -32.04
CA GLU A 672 -4.02 22.35 -31.57
C GLU A 672 -4.50 23.33 -30.50
N VAL A 673 -5.75 23.81 -30.61
CA VAL A 673 -6.37 24.63 -29.56
C VAL A 673 -6.56 23.80 -28.30
N PHE A 674 -7.09 22.58 -28.44
CA PHE A 674 -7.24 21.62 -27.34
C PHE A 674 -5.90 21.38 -26.62
N LYS A 675 -4.83 21.05 -27.35
CA LYS A 675 -3.49 20.86 -26.79
C LYS A 675 -2.98 22.07 -26.01
N LYS A 676 -3.25 23.29 -26.50
CA LYS A 676 -2.85 24.53 -25.84
C LYS A 676 -3.64 24.77 -24.55
N LEU A 677 -4.95 24.51 -24.55
CA LEU A 677 -5.82 24.65 -23.37
C LEU A 677 -5.46 23.66 -22.24
N LEU A 678 -4.83 22.53 -22.56
CA LEU A 678 -4.32 21.59 -21.57
C LEU A 678 -3.01 22.03 -20.90
N GLU A 679 -2.34 23.06 -21.39
CA GLU A 679 -1.14 23.59 -20.75
C GLU A 679 -1.53 24.34 -19.47
N TYR A 680 -0.78 24.13 -18.40
CA TYR A 680 -0.93 24.96 -17.19
C TYR A 680 -0.27 26.30 -17.47
N LYS A 681 -0.97 27.38 -17.14
CA LYS A 681 -0.38 28.72 -17.18
C LYS A 681 0.85 28.68 -16.27
N LYS A 682 2.02 29.01 -16.81
CA LYS A 682 3.18 29.28 -15.96
C LYS A 682 2.85 30.58 -15.25
N ASP A 683 2.70 30.54 -13.93
CA ASP A 683 2.66 31.77 -13.16
C ASP A 683 3.90 32.60 -13.52
N SER A 684 3.64 33.87 -13.82
CA SER A 684 4.60 34.83 -14.38
C SER A 684 5.63 35.24 -13.34
#